data_AF-A0A6N2E573-F1
#
_entry.id   AF-A0A6N2E573-F1
#
_cell.length_a   1.000
_cell.length_b   1.000
_cell.length_c   1.000
_cell.angle_alpha   90.00
_cell.angle_beta   90.00
_cell.angle_gamma   90.00
#
_symmetry.space_group_name_H-M   'P 1'
#
loop_
_entity.id
_entity.type
_entity.pdbx_description
1 polymer ?
#
loop_
_entity_poly.entity_id
_entity_poly.type
_entity_poly.pdbx_seq_one_letter_code
_entity_poly.pdbx_strand_id
1 'polypeptide(L)'
;MYQSFIGLEIHIQLATQTKIFCGCKAAFGDEPNSNICPVCMGYPGVLPVLNQEAMRMAYVVARTLNCTLSPRSVFERKNYFYPDLPKNYQISQYEHPLGRDGFVDIEFHKKKRRVRIHEVHLEEDAGKMIHAGDMSLLDYNRAGTPLLEIVTEPDLEVGEEAEVLLQQFRRMVRYLGVCDGNMEEGSMRCDANVSVNLSGAGLGNKVEIKNLNSSRFVRKALNFEISRQKDILERGGTVVQETRLWNENRDVSEAMRTKESAHDYRYFPEPDLPPFITDEAFLLEVEKGLVELPAARRTRFIEEYGLSELQAEFLIDERSTAEFFEQTIALGADPQSAASWLASDVKKLLNRRDESIDSSVLNPERFAELLRLLDEGRIHGKIAKQVLEEVFASDASPAAIIKAKGWEQITDPAELSDYISTVLEAHPNAVEQVRAGDAKPVGFLVGQVMKATSGRAEPQLLQELISSRLAVKVIHVLSFGGAISGVRREDGLIGPGELFDLRTEFAGDTGLPAELRLEEIQLGAFLSEEIAPADWAVLVSEIARRIEDSEAAGIVVAHGTDTLSYTASLLYWFFGKARIPIILTASSVPNDSKRGSAKPRSEAVANISAAVKRAASGAPGVGVVYGAQEFAPLNLKFERVEEGADRAGVFRTWNEAVVPAGAGPMSTGPASTGAPVSVDLSHLPNPIYPAAGVDPTDRKAVQAALEEAMSRCFIVKAFPGMRGDHLITLMKNGVRYFVLELYDTGTASVRETPYSLRAALQYGAANGVSFFCTSQQEAMVDFADYVTSHELWREGAIPMGRLTTESAFTRLIVAQLGSEDELEVQRIMEDQ
;
A
#
# COMPACT_ATOMS: atom_id res chain seq x y z
N MET A 1 28.09 -17.38 10.15
CA MET A 1 26.89 -16.90 9.43
C MET A 1 27.04 -17.28 7.97
N TYR A 2 26.00 -17.83 7.35
CA TYR A 2 25.99 -18.20 5.92
C TYR A 2 25.38 -17.10 5.06
N GLN A 3 25.84 -17.00 3.82
CA GLN A 3 25.33 -16.13 2.77
C GLN A 3 24.88 -17.00 1.59
N SER A 4 23.76 -16.63 0.98
CA SER A 4 23.24 -17.26 -0.23
C SER A 4 23.50 -16.36 -1.44
N PHE A 5 23.67 -16.98 -2.59
CA PHE A 5 23.88 -16.35 -3.89
C PHE A 5 22.98 -17.06 -4.88
N ILE A 6 22.10 -16.31 -5.52
CA ILE A 6 21.06 -16.82 -6.40
C ILE A 6 21.18 -16.11 -7.75
N GLY A 7 21.24 -16.90 -8.81
CA GLY A 7 21.19 -16.43 -10.20
C GLY A 7 20.05 -17.11 -10.95
N LEU A 8 19.41 -16.40 -11.87
CA LEU A 8 18.27 -16.90 -12.65
C LEU A 8 18.65 -17.01 -14.13
N GLU A 9 18.14 -18.06 -14.76
CA GLU A 9 18.14 -18.24 -16.22
C GLU A 9 16.68 -18.11 -16.67
N ILE A 10 16.33 -16.97 -17.26
CA ILE A 10 14.96 -16.63 -17.65
C ILE A 10 14.83 -16.80 -19.16
N HIS A 11 13.89 -17.63 -19.60
CA HIS A 11 13.58 -17.80 -21.03
C HIS A 11 12.23 -17.18 -21.36
N ILE A 12 12.16 -16.38 -22.42
CA ILE A 12 10.90 -15.84 -22.94
C ILE A 12 10.73 -16.16 -24.43
N GLN A 13 9.55 -16.64 -24.81
CA GLN A 13 9.16 -16.79 -26.22
C GLN A 13 8.77 -15.42 -26.78
N LEU A 14 9.39 -15.02 -27.88
CA LEU A 14 9.10 -13.74 -28.51
C LEU A 14 7.80 -13.82 -29.33
N ALA A 15 6.92 -12.83 -29.12
CA ALA A 15 5.59 -12.71 -29.71
C ALA A 15 5.63 -12.31 -31.20
N THR A 16 6.36 -13.08 -32.00
CA THR A 16 6.51 -12.90 -33.44
C THR A 16 5.45 -13.70 -34.20
N GLN A 17 5.14 -13.27 -35.43
CA GLN A 17 4.17 -14.00 -36.26
C GLN A 17 4.76 -15.30 -36.85
N THR A 18 6.07 -15.31 -37.12
CA THR A 18 6.78 -16.43 -37.73
C THR A 18 7.95 -16.88 -36.88
N LYS A 19 8.36 -18.15 -37.04
CA LYS A 19 9.49 -18.77 -36.33
C LYS A 19 10.82 -18.04 -36.59
N ILE A 20 11.83 -18.32 -35.76
CA ILE A 20 13.11 -17.59 -35.83
C ILE A 20 13.90 -17.87 -37.11
N PHE A 21 13.78 -19.10 -37.64
CA PHE A 21 14.59 -19.56 -38.77
C PHE A 21 13.77 -20.02 -39.99
N CYS A 22 12.43 -19.88 -39.96
CA CYS A 22 11.55 -20.27 -41.05
C CYS A 22 10.21 -19.51 -41.04
N GLY A 23 9.43 -19.60 -42.12
CA GLY A 23 8.15 -18.89 -42.28
C GLY A 23 6.93 -19.54 -41.62
N CYS A 24 7.11 -20.57 -40.78
CA CYS A 24 5.98 -21.19 -40.06
C CYS A 24 5.41 -20.25 -39.00
N LYS A 25 4.11 -20.36 -38.74
CA LYS A 25 3.43 -19.68 -37.64
C LYS A 25 4.09 -20.00 -36.30
N ALA A 26 4.40 -18.97 -35.52
CA ALA A 26 4.88 -19.11 -34.14
C ALA A 26 3.70 -18.88 -33.18
N ALA A 27 2.90 -19.93 -32.95
CA ALA A 27 1.73 -19.86 -32.08
C ALA A 27 1.58 -21.12 -31.22
N PHE A 28 0.93 -20.94 -30.07
CA PHE A 28 0.58 -22.00 -29.13
C PHE A 28 -0.86 -22.48 -29.35
N GLY A 29 -1.14 -23.73 -28.97
CA GLY A 29 -2.51 -24.27 -28.90
C GLY A 29 -3.12 -24.85 -30.17
N ASP A 30 -2.45 -24.74 -31.32
CA ASP A 30 -2.91 -25.35 -32.57
C ASP A 30 -2.76 -26.90 -32.56
N GLU A 31 -3.42 -27.60 -33.50
CA GLU A 31 -3.36 -29.06 -33.64
C GLU A 31 -1.89 -29.54 -33.74
N PRO A 32 -1.48 -30.62 -33.04
CA PRO A 32 -0.10 -31.09 -33.03
C PRO A 32 0.50 -31.25 -34.44
N ASN A 33 1.74 -30.79 -34.62
CA ASN A 33 2.47 -30.88 -35.88
C ASN A 33 1.78 -30.21 -37.11
N SER A 34 0.95 -29.18 -36.91
CA SER A 34 0.35 -28.38 -37.98
C SER A 34 1.17 -27.13 -38.35
N ASN A 35 2.02 -26.65 -37.45
CA ASN A 35 2.87 -25.45 -37.62
C ASN A 35 4.32 -25.81 -37.94
N ILE A 36 4.53 -26.73 -38.88
CA ILE A 36 5.85 -27.27 -39.22
C ILE A 36 6.20 -27.11 -40.71
N CYS A 37 7.50 -27.12 -41.01
CA CYS A 37 8.04 -27.14 -42.37
C CYS A 37 9.36 -27.93 -42.40
N PRO A 38 9.90 -28.25 -43.59
CA PRO A 38 11.18 -28.95 -43.71
C PRO A 38 12.34 -28.30 -42.93
N VAL A 39 12.38 -26.97 -42.81
CA VAL A 39 13.45 -26.23 -42.10
C VAL A 39 13.41 -26.51 -40.60
N CYS A 40 12.28 -26.27 -39.93
CA CYS A 40 12.18 -26.50 -38.48
C CYS A 40 12.23 -27.98 -38.12
N MET A 41 11.87 -28.87 -39.07
CA MET A 41 11.99 -30.32 -38.95
C MET A 41 13.38 -30.86 -39.30
N GLY A 42 14.33 -30.02 -39.73
CA GLY A 42 15.71 -30.45 -40.02
C GLY A 42 15.85 -31.43 -41.19
N TYR A 43 15.02 -31.30 -42.23
CA TYR A 43 15.08 -32.20 -43.40
C TYR A 43 16.42 -32.03 -44.16
N PRO A 44 16.93 -33.08 -44.84
CA PRO A 44 18.16 -32.97 -45.61
C PRO A 44 18.09 -31.86 -46.69
N GLY A 45 19.07 -30.96 -46.69
CA GLY A 45 19.22 -29.90 -47.70
C GLY A 45 18.49 -28.58 -47.40
N VAL A 46 17.89 -28.43 -46.22
CA VAL A 46 17.25 -27.18 -45.79
C VAL A 46 18.26 -26.21 -45.17
N LEU A 47 17.96 -24.91 -45.22
CA LEU A 47 18.78 -23.85 -44.61
C LEU A 47 17.90 -22.94 -43.73
N PRO A 48 18.40 -22.48 -42.57
CA PRO A 48 17.73 -21.50 -41.72
C PRO A 48 17.76 -20.09 -42.35
N VAL A 49 16.71 -19.30 -42.11
CA VAL A 49 16.66 -17.88 -42.50
C VAL A 49 16.22 -17.06 -41.29
N LEU A 50 17.10 -16.18 -40.81
CA LEU A 50 16.90 -15.38 -39.61
C LEU A 50 15.70 -14.41 -39.74
N ASN A 51 14.86 -14.40 -38.72
CA ASN A 51 13.73 -13.50 -38.57
C ASN A 51 14.20 -12.13 -38.04
N GLN A 52 14.02 -11.09 -38.85
CA GLN A 52 14.41 -9.71 -38.53
C GLN A 52 13.64 -9.14 -37.32
N GLU A 53 12.35 -9.47 -37.18
CA GLU A 53 11.54 -8.98 -36.07
C GLU A 53 11.92 -9.65 -34.74
N ALA A 54 12.26 -10.94 -34.76
CA ALA A 54 12.80 -11.63 -33.58
C ALA A 54 14.10 -10.96 -33.10
N MET A 55 15.01 -10.64 -34.03
CA MET A 55 16.24 -9.89 -33.71
C MET A 55 15.92 -8.51 -33.14
N ARG A 56 15.02 -7.74 -33.77
CA ARG A 56 14.65 -6.40 -33.30
C ARG A 56 14.08 -6.45 -31.88
N MET A 57 13.12 -7.33 -31.60
CA MET A 57 12.53 -7.52 -30.26
C MET A 57 13.59 -7.92 -29.23
N ALA A 58 14.50 -8.83 -29.60
CA ALA A 58 15.56 -9.30 -28.70
C ALA A 58 16.54 -8.17 -28.31
N TYR A 59 16.95 -7.34 -29.27
CA TYR A 59 17.78 -6.16 -29.01
C TYR A 59 17.05 -5.10 -28.17
N VAL A 60 15.73 -4.93 -28.36
CA VAL A 60 14.90 -4.05 -27.51
C VAL A 60 14.93 -4.51 -26.05
N VAL A 61 14.78 -5.81 -25.79
CA VAL A 61 14.87 -6.37 -24.44
C VAL A 61 16.26 -6.16 -23.85
N ALA A 62 17.31 -6.50 -24.60
CA ALA A 62 18.69 -6.31 -24.13
C ALA A 62 18.99 -4.83 -23.78
N ARG A 63 18.52 -3.90 -24.63
CA ARG A 63 18.66 -2.46 -24.40
C ARG A 63 17.88 -1.99 -23.18
N THR A 64 16.65 -2.50 -23.00
CA THR A 64 15.80 -2.21 -21.83
C THR A 64 16.46 -2.68 -20.53
N LEU A 65 17.14 -3.82 -20.57
CA LEU A 65 17.92 -4.37 -19.46
C LEU A 65 19.29 -3.68 -19.28
N ASN A 66 19.49 -2.52 -19.89
CA ASN A 66 20.71 -1.71 -19.81
C ASN A 66 21.98 -2.46 -20.28
N CYS A 67 21.84 -3.50 -21.12
CA CYS A 67 22.99 -4.26 -21.60
C CYS A 67 23.80 -3.44 -22.61
N THR A 68 25.10 -3.71 -22.67
CA THR A 68 25.96 -3.30 -23.78
C THR A 68 25.64 -4.17 -24.99
N LEU A 69 25.04 -3.56 -26.01
CA LEU A 69 24.62 -4.25 -27.23
C LEU A 69 25.81 -4.65 -28.09
N SER A 70 25.80 -5.87 -28.62
CA SER A 70 26.87 -6.36 -29.48
C SER A 70 26.78 -5.77 -30.89
N PRO A 71 27.89 -5.23 -31.44
CA PRO A 71 27.96 -4.72 -32.82
C PRO A 71 27.90 -5.84 -33.88
N ARG A 72 28.17 -7.08 -33.44
CA ARG A 72 28.24 -8.27 -34.27
C ARG A 72 27.73 -9.45 -33.48
N SER A 73 26.68 -10.08 -33.97
CA SER A 73 26.09 -11.26 -33.36
C SER A 73 26.27 -12.47 -34.30
N VAL A 74 26.71 -13.58 -33.72
CA VAL A 74 26.98 -14.83 -34.44
C VAL A 74 26.11 -15.90 -33.79
N PHE A 75 25.49 -16.74 -34.62
CA PHE A 75 24.78 -17.93 -34.13
C PHE A 75 25.73 -19.12 -34.14
N GLU A 76 25.59 -20.00 -33.16
CA GLU A 76 26.34 -21.24 -33.01
C GLU A 76 25.39 -22.43 -32.87
N ARG A 77 25.89 -23.62 -33.20
CA ARG A 77 25.19 -24.88 -32.97
C ARG A 77 25.52 -25.43 -31.59
N LYS A 78 24.53 -25.51 -30.72
CA LYS A 78 24.57 -26.27 -29.46
C LYS A 78 24.15 -27.71 -29.74
N ASN A 79 25.11 -28.63 -29.81
CA ASN A 79 24.88 -30.00 -30.28
C ASN A 79 24.45 -30.93 -29.14
N TYR A 80 23.22 -31.44 -29.20
CA TYR A 80 22.74 -32.50 -28.32
C TYR A 80 21.59 -33.29 -28.96
N PHE A 81 21.51 -34.58 -28.63
CA PHE A 81 20.50 -35.48 -29.18
C PHE A 81 19.35 -35.59 -28.19
N TYR A 82 18.18 -35.13 -28.59
CA TYR A 82 16.95 -35.32 -27.83
C TYR A 82 15.74 -35.37 -28.76
N PRO A 83 14.71 -36.21 -28.51
CA PRO A 83 13.63 -36.42 -29.47
C PRO A 83 12.81 -35.18 -29.85
N ASP A 84 12.73 -34.17 -28.97
CA ASP A 84 12.02 -32.93 -29.24
C ASP A 84 12.80 -31.93 -30.12
N LEU A 85 14.07 -32.21 -30.40
CA LEU A 85 14.96 -31.37 -31.19
C LEU A 85 15.30 -32.06 -32.52
N PRO A 86 14.53 -31.80 -33.60
CA PRO A 86 14.62 -32.59 -34.82
C PRO A 86 15.97 -32.46 -35.56
N LYS A 87 16.67 -31.33 -35.40
CA LYS A 87 17.99 -31.09 -36.00
C LYS A 87 19.14 -31.78 -35.26
N ASN A 88 18.93 -32.24 -34.02
CA ASN A 88 19.97 -32.70 -33.09
C ASN A 88 21.05 -31.65 -32.76
N TYR A 89 20.77 -30.39 -33.08
CA TYR A 89 21.47 -29.21 -32.60
C TYR A 89 20.47 -28.07 -32.50
N GLN A 90 20.62 -27.24 -31.47
CA GLN A 90 19.86 -26.02 -31.28
C GLN A 90 20.71 -24.88 -31.81
N ILE A 91 20.16 -24.06 -32.71
CA ILE A 91 20.80 -22.81 -33.09
C ILE A 91 20.59 -21.82 -31.93
N SER A 92 21.69 -21.40 -31.32
CA SER A 92 21.74 -20.53 -30.13
C SER A 92 22.90 -19.54 -30.30
N GLN A 93 23.26 -18.80 -29.25
CA GLN A 93 24.43 -17.93 -29.26
C GLN A 93 25.33 -18.22 -28.05
N TYR A 94 26.65 -18.10 -28.23
CA TYR A 94 27.61 -18.39 -27.17
C TYR A 94 28.72 -17.33 -27.08
N GLU A 95 29.55 -17.16 -28.12
CA GLU A 95 30.68 -16.22 -28.03
C GLU A 95 30.22 -14.76 -28.12
N HIS A 96 29.22 -14.51 -28.97
CA HIS A 96 28.73 -13.18 -29.34
C HIS A 96 27.21 -13.03 -29.13
N PRO A 97 26.73 -13.05 -27.87
CA PRO A 97 25.33 -12.82 -27.55
C PRO A 97 24.90 -11.39 -27.95
N LEU A 98 23.59 -11.12 -27.88
CA LEU A 98 23.02 -9.84 -28.29
C LEU A 98 23.44 -8.69 -27.38
N GLY A 99 23.55 -8.96 -26.07
CA GLY A 99 23.98 -7.99 -25.08
C GLY A 99 24.62 -8.62 -23.85
N ARG A 100 25.49 -7.87 -23.19
CA ARG A 100 26.18 -8.25 -21.95
C ARG A 100 26.23 -7.11 -20.93
N ASP A 101 26.57 -7.44 -19.69
CA ASP A 101 26.89 -6.48 -18.63
C ASP A 101 25.75 -5.47 -18.37
N GLY A 102 24.52 -5.96 -18.36
CA GLY A 102 23.33 -5.16 -18.07
C GLY A 102 22.97 -5.12 -16.59
N PHE A 103 21.84 -4.52 -16.28
CA PHE A 103 21.27 -4.54 -14.94
C PHE A 103 19.78 -4.17 -14.94
N VAL A 104 19.10 -4.60 -13.88
CA VAL A 104 17.74 -4.19 -13.51
C VAL A 104 17.70 -3.87 -12.03
N ASP A 105 16.99 -2.80 -11.66
CA ASP A 105 16.80 -2.42 -10.27
C ASP A 105 15.45 -2.96 -9.78
N ILE A 106 15.49 -3.74 -8.69
CA ILE A 106 14.29 -4.24 -8.00
C ILE A 106 14.12 -3.50 -6.67
N GLU A 107 12.88 -3.43 -6.19
CA GLU A 107 12.57 -2.85 -4.89
C GLU A 107 12.01 -3.93 -3.98
N PHE A 108 12.68 -4.18 -2.86
CA PHE A 108 12.29 -5.18 -1.88
C PHE A 108 12.34 -4.56 -0.48
N HIS A 109 11.20 -4.56 0.23
CA HIS A 109 11.00 -3.84 1.49
C HIS A 109 11.51 -2.38 1.46
N LYS A 110 11.15 -1.58 0.44
CA LYS A 110 11.58 -0.18 0.28
C LYS A 110 13.10 0.03 0.11
N LYS A 111 13.89 -1.04 -0.10
CA LYS A 111 15.28 -0.93 -0.54
C LYS A 111 15.41 -1.28 -2.00
N LYS A 112 16.09 -0.41 -2.74
CA LYS A 112 16.49 -0.66 -4.12
C LYS A 112 17.70 -1.58 -4.14
N ARG A 113 17.60 -2.70 -4.85
CA ARG A 113 18.68 -3.64 -5.10
C ARG A 113 18.92 -3.70 -6.60
N ARG A 114 20.19 -3.57 -7.00
CA ARG A 114 20.60 -3.76 -8.40
C ARG A 114 20.93 -5.22 -8.63
N VAL A 115 20.27 -5.84 -9.61
CA VAL A 115 20.56 -7.18 -10.10
C VAL A 115 21.24 -7.06 -11.45
N ARG A 116 22.48 -7.53 -11.57
CA ARG A 116 23.22 -7.47 -12.82
C ARG A 116 22.77 -8.57 -13.77
N ILE A 117 22.74 -8.25 -15.06
CA ILE A 117 22.46 -9.17 -16.16
C ILE A 117 23.80 -9.56 -16.77
N HIS A 118 24.10 -10.85 -16.78
CA HIS A 118 25.32 -11.39 -17.37
C HIS A 118 25.26 -11.26 -18.89
N GLU A 119 24.23 -11.85 -19.49
CA GLU A 119 24.02 -11.80 -20.93
C GLU A 119 22.56 -12.01 -21.34
N VAL A 120 22.28 -11.64 -22.59
CA VAL A 120 21.01 -11.86 -23.29
C VAL A 120 21.32 -12.46 -24.65
N HIS A 121 20.84 -13.67 -24.92
CA HIS A 121 21.05 -14.36 -26.19
C HIS A 121 19.76 -14.93 -26.78
N LEU A 122 19.72 -15.00 -28.10
CA LEU A 122 18.59 -15.50 -28.86
C LEU A 122 18.87 -16.91 -29.37
N GLU A 123 17.89 -17.79 -29.19
CA GLU A 123 17.94 -19.17 -29.63
C GLU A 123 16.59 -19.63 -30.19
N GLU A 124 16.56 -20.85 -30.71
CA GLU A 124 15.30 -21.52 -31.05
C GLU A 124 14.82 -22.43 -29.93
N ASP A 125 13.51 -22.47 -29.72
CA ASP A 125 12.91 -23.43 -28.80
C ASP A 125 12.84 -24.84 -29.40
N ALA A 126 12.81 -25.84 -28.52
CA ALA A 126 12.59 -27.24 -28.90
C ALA A 126 11.09 -27.57 -28.99
N GLY A 127 10.78 -28.73 -29.56
CA GLY A 127 9.44 -29.30 -29.54
C GLY A 127 8.93 -29.61 -28.13
N LYS A 128 7.71 -30.13 -28.04
CA LYS A 128 7.11 -30.62 -26.80
C LYS A 128 7.09 -32.14 -26.83
N MET A 129 7.53 -32.76 -25.74
CA MET A 129 7.43 -34.20 -25.53
C MET A 129 6.38 -34.47 -24.45
N ILE A 130 5.42 -35.36 -24.75
CA ILE A 130 4.34 -35.74 -23.85
C ILE A 130 4.45 -37.24 -23.57
N HIS A 131 4.65 -37.62 -22.31
CA HIS A 131 4.72 -39.02 -21.92
C HIS A 131 3.31 -39.61 -21.80
N ALA A 132 3.02 -40.66 -22.59
CA ALA A 132 1.74 -41.35 -22.63
C ALA A 132 1.97 -42.86 -22.44
N GLY A 133 2.03 -43.30 -21.19
CA GLY A 133 2.31 -44.69 -20.85
C GLY A 133 3.76 -45.09 -21.15
N ASP A 134 3.94 -46.08 -22.03
CA ASP A 134 5.24 -46.62 -22.45
C ASP A 134 5.83 -45.93 -23.68
N MET A 135 5.16 -44.90 -24.20
CA MET A 135 5.62 -44.10 -25.33
C MET A 135 5.63 -42.61 -25.03
N SER A 136 6.42 -41.88 -25.82
CA SER A 136 6.41 -40.41 -25.84
C SER A 136 5.81 -39.92 -27.16
N LEU A 137 4.88 -38.98 -27.08
CA LEU A 137 4.31 -38.26 -28.20
C LEU A 137 5.10 -36.98 -28.42
N LEU A 138 5.39 -36.65 -29.68
CA LEU A 138 6.20 -35.49 -30.05
C LEU A 138 5.34 -34.50 -30.83
N ASP A 139 5.33 -33.26 -30.35
CA ASP A 139 4.70 -32.12 -31.01
C ASP A 139 5.76 -31.07 -31.33
N TYR A 140 6.03 -30.90 -32.62
CA TYR A 140 7.04 -29.98 -33.13
C TYR A 140 6.47 -28.59 -33.49
N ASN A 141 5.22 -28.28 -33.15
CA ASN A 141 4.66 -26.94 -33.35
C ASN A 141 5.54 -25.85 -32.71
N ARG A 142 6.11 -26.13 -31.55
CA ARG A 142 7.01 -25.20 -30.83
C ARG A 142 8.46 -25.18 -31.35
N ALA A 143 8.88 -26.22 -32.06
CA ALA A 143 10.27 -26.32 -32.53
C ALA A 143 10.57 -25.19 -33.53
N GLY A 144 11.58 -24.37 -33.23
CA GLY A 144 11.93 -23.19 -34.04
C GLY A 144 11.24 -21.89 -33.62
N THR A 145 10.44 -21.87 -32.56
CA THR A 145 9.90 -20.60 -32.00
C THR A 145 11.07 -19.75 -31.47
N PRO A 146 11.09 -18.42 -31.68
CA PRO A 146 12.16 -17.58 -31.15
C PRO A 146 12.12 -17.53 -29.63
N LEU A 147 13.25 -17.84 -29.00
CA LEU A 147 13.41 -17.91 -27.56
C LEU A 147 14.57 -17.01 -27.13
N LEU A 148 14.29 -16.04 -26.26
CA LEU A 148 15.30 -15.18 -25.68
C LEU A 148 15.65 -15.71 -24.29
N GLU A 149 16.93 -15.96 -24.04
CA GLU A 149 17.45 -16.32 -22.73
C GLU A 149 18.14 -15.11 -22.10
N ILE A 150 17.84 -14.87 -20.83
CA ILE A 150 18.38 -13.78 -20.02
C ILE A 150 19.00 -14.43 -18.78
N VAL A 151 20.31 -14.27 -18.64
CA VAL A 151 21.07 -14.85 -17.53
C VAL A 151 21.45 -13.74 -16.56
N THR A 152 21.09 -13.89 -15.28
CA THR A 152 21.49 -12.92 -14.24
C THR A 152 22.83 -13.32 -13.62
N GLU A 153 23.55 -12.33 -13.10
CA GLU A 153 24.59 -12.58 -12.10
C GLU A 153 23.97 -13.12 -10.80
N PRO A 154 24.74 -13.81 -9.94
CA PRO A 154 24.24 -14.41 -8.71
C PRO A 154 24.09 -13.37 -7.57
N ASP A 155 23.42 -12.26 -7.87
CA ASP A 155 23.28 -11.09 -7.00
C ASP A 155 22.12 -11.18 -6.02
N LEU A 156 21.22 -12.16 -6.13
CA LEU A 156 20.06 -12.32 -5.26
C LEU A 156 20.42 -13.17 -4.03
N GLU A 157 19.79 -12.91 -2.89
CA GLU A 157 20.11 -13.59 -1.62
C GLU A 157 18.97 -14.46 -1.09
N VAL A 158 17.72 -14.12 -1.38
CA VAL A 158 16.55 -14.85 -0.89
C VAL A 158 15.53 -15.10 -2.01
N GLY A 159 14.67 -16.10 -1.84
CA GLY A 159 13.69 -16.47 -2.86
C GLY A 159 12.67 -15.36 -3.14
N GLU A 160 12.39 -14.50 -2.16
CA GLU A 160 11.46 -13.37 -2.27
C GLU A 160 11.96 -12.32 -3.27
N GLU A 161 13.27 -12.02 -3.26
CA GLU A 161 13.87 -11.10 -4.24
C GLU A 161 13.75 -11.65 -5.67
N ALA A 162 13.94 -12.97 -5.83
CA ALA A 162 13.77 -13.64 -7.12
C ALA A 162 12.32 -13.57 -7.63
N GLU A 163 11.33 -13.73 -6.74
CA GLU A 163 9.91 -13.58 -7.10
C GLU A 163 9.58 -12.15 -7.54
N VAL A 164 10.07 -11.14 -6.82
CA VAL A 164 9.89 -9.72 -7.20
C VAL A 164 10.51 -9.45 -8.56
N LEU A 165 11.74 -9.92 -8.80
CA LEU A 165 12.42 -9.77 -10.08
C LEU A 165 11.61 -10.39 -11.22
N LEU A 166 11.12 -11.63 -11.05
CA LEU A 166 10.34 -12.31 -12.09
C LEU A 166 9.01 -11.61 -12.38
N GLN A 167 8.32 -11.09 -11.35
CA GLN A 167 7.08 -10.33 -11.54
C GLN A 167 7.32 -9.00 -12.26
N GLN A 168 8.40 -8.29 -11.92
CA GLN A 168 8.80 -7.07 -12.63
C GLN A 168 9.20 -7.37 -14.08
N PHE A 169 9.99 -8.43 -14.30
CA PHE A 169 10.39 -8.86 -15.64
C PHE A 169 9.18 -9.22 -16.50
N ARG A 170 8.22 -9.97 -15.93
CA ARG A 170 6.95 -10.31 -16.59
C ARG A 170 6.18 -9.05 -17.02
N ARG A 171 6.05 -8.05 -16.13
CA ARG A 171 5.39 -6.77 -16.47
C ARG A 171 6.14 -6.03 -17.57
N MET A 172 7.47 -5.98 -17.49
CA MET A 172 8.34 -5.33 -18.48
C MET A 172 8.14 -5.92 -19.89
N VAL A 173 8.19 -7.24 -20.04
CA VAL A 173 8.08 -7.87 -21.37
C VAL A 173 6.68 -7.75 -21.98
N ARG A 174 5.63 -7.74 -21.13
CA ARG A 174 4.26 -7.43 -21.56
C ARG A 174 4.13 -5.98 -22.02
N TYR A 175 4.71 -5.04 -21.28
CA TYR A 175 4.71 -3.61 -21.64
C TYR A 175 5.41 -3.32 -22.97
N LEU A 176 6.55 -3.99 -23.19
CA LEU A 176 7.28 -3.92 -24.45
C LEU A 176 6.51 -4.57 -25.61
N GLY A 177 5.52 -5.43 -25.32
CA GLY A 177 4.78 -6.19 -26.32
C GLY A 177 5.60 -7.30 -26.99
N VAL A 178 6.65 -7.77 -26.33
CA VAL A 178 7.58 -8.79 -26.88
C VAL A 178 7.26 -10.21 -26.40
N CYS A 179 6.50 -10.36 -25.31
CA CYS A 179 6.10 -11.66 -24.75
C CYS A 179 4.83 -11.45 -23.89
N ASP A 180 3.92 -12.42 -23.86
CA ASP A 180 2.73 -12.38 -22.98
C ASP A 180 3.06 -12.66 -21.49
N GLY A 181 4.25 -13.20 -21.21
CA GLY A 181 4.76 -13.44 -19.87
C GLY A 181 4.03 -14.56 -19.10
N ASN A 182 3.33 -15.47 -19.79
CA ASN A 182 2.61 -16.57 -19.15
C ASN A 182 3.55 -17.74 -18.76
N MET A 183 3.75 -17.93 -17.46
CA MET A 183 4.58 -19.04 -16.97
C MET A 183 3.87 -20.40 -17.04
N GLU A 184 2.54 -20.44 -16.97
CA GLU A 184 1.76 -21.69 -17.00
C GLU A 184 1.70 -22.29 -18.41
N GLU A 185 1.55 -21.43 -19.42
CA GLU A 185 1.59 -21.82 -20.84
C GLU A 185 3.04 -22.03 -21.35
N GLY A 186 4.03 -21.60 -20.56
CA GLY A 186 5.45 -21.81 -20.82
C GLY A 186 6.08 -20.81 -21.78
N SER A 187 5.40 -19.70 -22.09
CA SER A 187 5.98 -18.59 -22.85
C SER A 187 7.02 -17.82 -22.04
N MET A 188 6.96 -17.88 -20.71
CA MET A 188 8.03 -17.46 -19.81
C MET A 188 8.45 -18.64 -18.92
N ARG A 189 9.75 -18.94 -18.83
CA ARG A 189 10.31 -20.02 -18.00
C ARG A 189 11.46 -19.47 -17.18
N CYS A 190 11.72 -20.10 -16.04
CA CYS A 190 12.87 -19.77 -15.21
C CYS A 190 13.49 -21.04 -14.64
N ASP A 191 14.79 -21.21 -14.86
CA ASP A 191 15.63 -22.11 -14.08
C ASP A 191 16.36 -21.28 -13.02
N ALA A 192 16.54 -21.84 -11.83
CA ALA A 192 17.10 -21.12 -10.69
C ALA A 192 18.40 -21.78 -10.21
N ASN A 193 19.45 -20.99 -10.08
CA ASN A 193 20.74 -21.44 -9.57
C ASN A 193 20.94 -20.88 -8.16
N VAL A 194 21.34 -21.72 -7.21
CA VAL A 194 21.58 -21.31 -5.83
C VAL A 194 22.86 -21.91 -5.27
N SER A 195 23.61 -21.08 -4.57
CA SER A 195 24.80 -21.46 -3.81
C SER A 195 24.77 -20.82 -2.44
N VAL A 196 25.06 -21.60 -1.40
CA VAL A 196 25.24 -21.12 -0.03
C VAL A 196 26.70 -21.32 0.37
N ASN A 197 27.28 -20.32 1.03
CA ASN A 197 28.62 -20.41 1.59
C ASN A 197 28.75 -19.60 2.89
N LEU A 198 29.89 -19.72 3.58
CA LEU A 198 30.22 -18.85 4.69
C LEU A 198 30.25 -17.38 4.24
N SER A 199 29.65 -16.49 5.04
CA SER A 199 29.63 -15.06 4.74
C SER A 199 31.05 -14.52 4.54
N GLY A 200 31.27 -13.80 3.45
CA GLY A 200 32.58 -13.27 3.06
C GLY A 200 33.50 -14.25 2.32
N ALA A 201 33.13 -15.53 2.20
CA ALA A 201 33.92 -16.54 1.49
C ALA A 201 33.62 -16.64 -0.02
N GLY A 202 32.65 -15.87 -0.52
CA GLY A 202 32.23 -15.90 -1.92
C GLY A 202 31.37 -17.11 -2.27
N LEU A 203 31.26 -17.45 -3.56
CA LEU A 203 30.42 -18.54 -4.06
C LEU A 203 30.88 -19.92 -3.54
N GLY A 204 29.92 -20.76 -3.14
CA GLY A 204 30.13 -22.17 -2.84
C GLY A 204 29.81 -23.07 -4.05
N ASN A 205 29.43 -24.32 -3.79
CA ASN A 205 28.97 -25.21 -4.84
C ASN A 205 27.55 -24.85 -5.28
N LYS A 206 27.30 -24.89 -6.60
CA LYS A 206 26.04 -24.49 -7.23
C LYS A 206 25.08 -25.67 -7.35
N VAL A 207 23.82 -25.46 -7.00
CA VAL A 207 22.70 -26.35 -7.35
C VAL A 207 21.80 -25.62 -8.33
N GLU A 208 21.41 -26.33 -9.39
CA GLU A 208 20.48 -25.84 -10.41
C GLU A 208 19.12 -26.51 -10.19
N ILE A 209 18.06 -25.71 -10.07
CA ILE A 209 16.69 -26.16 -9.86
C ILE A 209 15.91 -25.90 -11.14
N LYS A 210 15.28 -26.95 -11.67
CA LYS A 210 14.42 -26.91 -12.86
C LYS A 210 12.96 -27.21 -12.49
N ASN A 211 12.07 -27.05 -13.47
CA ASN A 211 10.61 -27.29 -13.37
C ASN A 211 9.91 -26.28 -12.44
N LEU A 212 10.16 -24.99 -12.65
CA LEU A 212 9.60 -23.90 -11.86
C LEU A 212 8.55 -23.13 -12.68
N ASN A 213 7.30 -23.60 -12.63
CA ASN A 213 6.22 -23.10 -13.50
C ASN A 213 5.53 -21.82 -12.98
N SER A 214 5.96 -21.25 -11.86
CA SER A 214 5.45 -19.96 -11.36
C SER A 214 6.51 -19.24 -10.51
N SER A 215 6.43 -17.91 -10.42
CA SER A 215 7.31 -17.11 -9.55
C SER A 215 7.25 -17.55 -8.09
N ARG A 216 6.06 -17.95 -7.63
CA ARG A 216 5.84 -18.50 -6.28
C ARG A 216 6.61 -19.80 -6.06
N PHE A 217 6.65 -20.68 -7.07
CA PHE A 217 7.42 -21.92 -7.01
C PHE A 217 8.92 -21.66 -7.04
N VAL A 218 9.38 -20.65 -7.81
CA VAL A 218 10.79 -20.21 -7.76
C VAL A 218 11.17 -19.80 -6.34
N ARG A 219 10.39 -18.93 -5.68
CA ARG A 219 10.63 -18.53 -4.27
C ARG A 219 10.71 -19.75 -3.35
N LYS A 220 9.69 -20.60 -3.37
CA LYS A 220 9.61 -21.78 -2.48
C LYS A 220 10.80 -22.71 -2.69
N ALA A 221 11.15 -23.00 -3.94
CA ALA A 221 12.24 -23.91 -4.27
C ALA A 221 13.60 -23.36 -3.85
N LEU A 222 13.85 -22.07 -4.06
CA LEU A 222 15.05 -21.38 -3.60
C LEU A 222 15.16 -21.43 -2.07
N ASN A 223 14.11 -21.06 -1.34
CA ASN A 223 14.14 -21.05 0.13
C ASN A 223 14.34 -22.44 0.72
N PHE A 224 13.72 -23.47 0.13
CA PHE A 224 13.95 -24.86 0.49
C PHE A 224 15.41 -25.26 0.27
N GLU A 225 15.97 -24.95 -0.90
CA GLU A 225 17.32 -25.36 -1.27
C GLU A 225 18.39 -24.60 -0.46
N ILE A 226 18.18 -23.31 -0.16
CA ILE A 226 19.03 -22.53 0.75
C ILE A 226 19.09 -23.21 2.11
N SER A 227 17.93 -23.61 2.65
CA SER A 227 17.84 -24.26 3.96
C SER A 227 18.54 -25.63 3.94
N ARG A 228 18.32 -26.42 2.90
CA ARG A 228 19.01 -27.71 2.69
C ARG A 228 20.53 -27.55 2.62
N GLN A 229 21.03 -26.58 1.87
CA GLN A 229 22.47 -26.37 1.74
C GLN A 229 23.09 -25.90 3.06
N LYS A 230 22.41 -25.01 3.81
CA LYS A 230 22.84 -24.60 5.15
C LYS A 230 22.96 -25.81 6.08
N ASP A 231 21.94 -26.68 6.14
CA ASP A 231 21.94 -27.88 6.97
C ASP A 231 23.11 -28.82 6.65
N ILE A 232 23.45 -28.98 5.36
CA ILE A 232 24.59 -29.81 4.92
C ILE A 232 25.90 -29.22 5.42
N LEU A 233 26.10 -27.91 5.24
CA LEU A 233 27.32 -27.21 5.65
C LEU A 233 27.48 -27.18 7.17
N GLU A 234 26.39 -26.98 7.92
CA GLU A 234 26.40 -26.98 9.39
C GLU A 234 26.79 -28.33 9.98
N ARG A 235 26.48 -29.44 9.29
CA ARG A 235 26.90 -30.79 9.67
C ARG A 235 28.33 -31.13 9.24
N GLY A 236 29.06 -30.17 8.67
CA GLY A 236 30.41 -30.38 8.13
C GLY A 236 30.45 -31.13 6.80
N GLY A 237 29.30 -31.23 6.11
CA GLY A 237 29.21 -31.85 4.78
C GLY A 237 29.61 -30.90 3.67
N THR A 238 29.50 -31.36 2.43
CA THR A 238 29.76 -30.57 1.22
C THR A 238 28.56 -30.65 0.28
N VAL A 239 28.09 -29.50 -0.20
CA VAL A 239 27.03 -29.44 -1.20
C VAL A 239 27.56 -30.01 -2.52
N VAL A 240 26.85 -30.97 -3.11
CA VAL A 240 27.23 -31.56 -4.40
C VAL A 240 26.61 -30.73 -5.53
N GLN A 241 27.37 -30.47 -6.59
CA GLN A 241 26.85 -29.81 -7.78
C GLN A 241 25.97 -30.77 -8.60
N GLU A 242 24.68 -30.51 -8.62
CA GLU A 242 23.67 -31.36 -9.24
C GLU A 242 22.53 -30.52 -9.81
N THR A 243 21.77 -31.12 -10.72
CA THR A 243 20.49 -30.58 -11.19
C THR A 243 19.37 -31.26 -10.41
N ARG A 244 18.48 -30.46 -9.82
CA ARG A 244 17.33 -30.91 -9.03
C ARG A 244 16.03 -30.46 -9.70
N LEU A 245 14.96 -31.22 -9.49
CA LEU A 245 13.62 -30.89 -9.94
C LEU A 245 12.78 -30.45 -8.75
N TRP A 246 12.00 -29.39 -8.92
CA TRP A 246 11.01 -28.99 -7.93
C TRP A 246 9.75 -29.88 -8.03
N ASN A 247 9.35 -30.46 -6.89
CA ASN A 247 8.13 -31.23 -6.74
C ASN A 247 7.07 -30.39 -6.00
N GLU A 248 6.16 -29.79 -6.77
CA GLU A 248 5.12 -28.89 -6.25
C GLU A 248 4.11 -29.55 -5.30
N ASN A 249 3.89 -30.86 -5.43
CA ASN A 249 2.95 -31.59 -4.57
C ASN A 249 3.51 -31.86 -3.18
N ARG A 250 4.83 -31.87 -3.05
CA ARG A 250 5.54 -32.20 -1.81
C ARG A 250 6.31 -31.00 -1.23
N ASP A 251 6.38 -29.89 -1.96
CA ASP A 251 7.20 -28.72 -1.64
C ASP A 251 8.68 -29.09 -1.33
N VAL A 252 9.28 -29.96 -2.16
CA VAL A 252 10.70 -30.38 -2.02
C VAL A 252 11.43 -30.38 -3.36
N SER A 253 12.75 -30.17 -3.32
CA SER A 253 13.63 -30.42 -4.46
C SER A 253 14.09 -31.89 -4.46
N GLU A 254 14.04 -32.56 -5.61
CA GLU A 254 14.45 -33.97 -5.80
C GLU A 254 15.66 -34.04 -6.75
N ALA A 255 16.64 -34.89 -6.45
CA ALA A 255 17.81 -35.04 -7.29
C ALA A 255 17.41 -35.67 -8.64
N MET A 256 17.75 -35.02 -9.75
CA MET A 256 17.51 -35.56 -11.09
C MET A 256 18.77 -36.22 -11.64
N ARG A 257 19.89 -35.47 -11.64
CA ARG A 257 21.18 -35.94 -12.14
C ARG A 257 22.34 -35.23 -11.45
N THR A 258 23.39 -35.99 -11.15
CA THR A 258 24.71 -35.46 -10.80
C THR A 258 25.45 -35.06 -12.08
N LYS A 259 26.07 -33.88 -12.11
CA LYS A 259 26.92 -33.45 -13.25
C LYS A 259 28.25 -34.21 -13.18
N GLU A 260 28.27 -35.47 -13.61
CA GLU A 260 29.51 -36.29 -13.66
C GLU A 260 30.46 -35.88 -14.80
N SER A 261 30.00 -35.04 -15.73
CA SER A 261 30.81 -34.35 -16.74
C SER A 261 30.08 -33.07 -17.18
N ALA A 262 30.80 -31.97 -17.40
CA ALA A 262 30.23 -30.84 -18.13
C ALA A 262 29.81 -31.35 -19.51
N HIS A 263 28.53 -31.24 -19.87
CA HIS A 263 28.07 -31.68 -21.18
C HIS A 263 28.83 -30.89 -22.25
N ASP A 264 29.70 -31.58 -23.00
CA ASP A 264 30.38 -30.98 -24.14
C ASP A 264 29.36 -30.83 -25.29
N TYR A 265 28.68 -29.69 -25.30
CA TYR A 265 27.73 -29.30 -26.34
C TYR A 265 28.42 -29.00 -27.68
N ARG A 266 29.76 -29.04 -27.74
CA ARG A 266 30.56 -28.83 -28.96
C ARG A 266 30.09 -27.60 -29.74
N TYR A 267 30.02 -26.45 -29.07
CA TYR A 267 29.63 -25.20 -29.73
C TYR A 267 30.57 -24.89 -30.90
N PHE A 268 30.00 -24.54 -32.04
CA PHE A 268 30.73 -23.99 -33.19
C PHE A 268 29.82 -23.06 -34.01
N PRO A 269 30.37 -22.07 -34.73
CA PRO A 269 29.58 -21.14 -35.55
C PRO A 269 28.68 -21.85 -36.54
N GLU A 270 27.41 -21.42 -36.62
CA GLU A 270 26.43 -21.89 -37.60
C GLU A 270 26.85 -21.41 -39.00
N PRO A 271 27.40 -22.29 -39.87
CA PRO A 271 27.89 -21.87 -41.19
C PRO A 271 26.77 -21.40 -42.13
N ASP A 272 25.53 -21.82 -41.87
CA ASP A 272 24.39 -21.53 -42.74
C ASP A 272 23.80 -20.11 -42.49
N LEU A 273 24.20 -19.45 -41.39
CA LEU A 273 23.80 -18.09 -41.06
C LEU A 273 25.02 -17.14 -41.07
N PRO A 274 25.04 -16.11 -41.92
CA PRO A 274 26.08 -15.10 -41.83
C PRO A 274 25.97 -14.32 -40.51
N PRO A 275 27.09 -13.79 -39.98
CA PRO A 275 27.06 -12.89 -38.83
C PRO A 275 26.10 -11.72 -39.06
N PHE A 276 25.27 -11.43 -38.07
CA PHE A 276 24.39 -10.26 -38.07
C PHE A 276 25.19 -9.05 -37.59
N ILE A 277 25.20 -7.98 -38.38
CA ILE A 277 25.89 -6.73 -38.04
C ILE A 277 24.82 -5.68 -37.71
N THR A 278 24.91 -5.07 -36.53
CA THR A 278 24.01 -3.99 -36.13
C THR A 278 24.52 -2.68 -36.70
N ASP A 279 23.91 -2.24 -37.78
CA ASP A 279 24.16 -0.91 -38.33
C ASP A 279 23.40 0.18 -37.55
N GLU A 280 23.72 1.45 -37.81
CA GLU A 280 23.10 2.59 -37.14
C GLU A 280 21.58 2.66 -37.40
N ALA A 281 21.13 2.25 -38.59
CA ALA A 281 19.72 2.23 -38.93
C ALA A 281 18.94 1.24 -38.05
N PHE A 282 19.46 0.02 -37.88
CA PHE A 282 18.88 -0.99 -37.00
C PHE A 282 18.89 -0.56 -35.52
N LEU A 283 19.99 0.03 -35.04
CA LEU A 283 20.04 0.54 -33.66
C LEU A 283 18.99 1.64 -33.42
N LEU A 284 18.73 2.49 -34.42
CA LEU A 284 17.69 3.51 -34.33
C LEU A 284 16.27 2.90 -34.35
N GLU A 285 16.06 1.77 -35.03
CA GLU A 285 14.81 0.97 -34.93
C GLU A 285 14.64 0.34 -33.54
N VAL A 286 15.72 -0.11 -32.92
CA VAL A 286 15.71 -0.64 -31.54
C VAL A 286 15.33 0.47 -30.55
N GLU A 287 15.94 1.65 -30.66
CA GLU A 287 15.62 2.79 -29.80
C GLU A 287 14.16 3.24 -29.95
N LYS A 288 13.60 3.22 -31.17
CA LYS A 288 12.16 3.49 -31.41
C LYS A 288 11.23 2.43 -30.81
N GLY A 289 11.74 1.21 -30.58
CA GLY A 289 11.01 0.12 -29.95
C GLY A 289 10.95 0.20 -28.43
N LEU A 290 11.74 1.09 -27.81
CA LEU A 290 11.70 1.32 -26.37
C LEU A 290 10.41 2.05 -25.97
N VAL A 291 9.91 1.71 -24.79
CA VAL A 291 8.72 2.33 -24.19
C VAL A 291 9.06 2.76 -22.77
N GLU A 292 8.30 3.71 -22.26
CA GLU A 292 8.37 4.05 -20.84
C GLU A 292 7.95 2.84 -19.99
N LEU A 293 8.85 2.38 -19.14
CA LEU A 293 8.63 1.21 -18.30
C LEU A 293 7.66 1.50 -17.15
N PRO A 294 6.95 0.47 -16.62
CA PRO A 294 5.96 0.66 -15.54
C PRO A 294 6.49 1.45 -14.34
N ALA A 295 7.69 1.13 -13.86
CA ALA A 295 8.27 1.80 -12.69
C ALA A 295 8.54 3.30 -12.94
N ALA A 296 9.07 3.65 -14.12
CA ALA A 296 9.31 5.05 -14.49
C ALA A 296 7.98 5.80 -14.66
N ARG A 297 7.01 5.15 -15.32
CA ARG A 297 5.66 5.70 -15.49
C ARG A 297 4.94 5.90 -14.17
N ARG A 298 5.11 4.99 -13.20
CA ARG A 298 4.59 5.11 -11.83
C ARG A 298 5.09 6.37 -11.16
N THR A 299 6.42 6.55 -11.14
CA THR A 299 7.06 7.71 -10.54
C THR A 299 6.53 8.99 -11.18
N ARG A 300 6.45 9.02 -12.52
CA ARG A 300 5.90 10.16 -13.25
C ARG A 300 4.43 10.43 -12.91
N PHE A 301 3.59 9.40 -12.81
CA PHE A 301 2.18 9.57 -12.45
C PHE A 301 1.99 10.14 -11.03
N ILE A 302 2.86 9.78 -10.09
CA ILE A 302 2.85 10.35 -8.75
C ILE A 302 3.35 11.80 -8.77
N GLU A 303 4.48 12.06 -9.44
CA GLU A 303 5.15 13.37 -9.43
C GLU A 303 4.43 14.43 -10.28
N GLU A 304 4.01 14.09 -11.51
CA GLU A 304 3.40 15.03 -12.45
C GLU A 304 1.88 15.17 -12.24
N TYR A 305 1.19 14.08 -11.87
CA TYR A 305 -0.27 14.08 -11.75
C TYR A 305 -0.78 14.04 -10.30
N GLY A 306 0.11 13.96 -9.31
CA GLY A 306 -0.26 13.98 -7.89
C GLY A 306 -1.11 12.77 -7.46
N LEU A 307 -0.97 11.64 -8.15
CA LEU A 307 -1.69 10.41 -7.81
C LEU A 307 -1.08 9.73 -6.59
N SER A 308 -1.92 9.04 -5.81
CA SER A 308 -1.44 8.11 -4.79
C SER A 308 -0.71 6.92 -5.40
N GLU A 309 0.17 6.27 -4.63
CA GLU A 309 0.87 5.07 -5.09
C GLU A 309 -0.09 3.95 -5.52
N LEU A 310 -1.20 3.77 -4.80
CA LEU A 310 -2.23 2.78 -5.16
C LEU A 310 -2.91 3.08 -6.50
N GLN A 311 -3.23 4.35 -6.77
CA GLN A 311 -3.80 4.74 -8.06
C GLN A 311 -2.79 4.54 -9.18
N ALA A 312 -1.53 4.94 -8.97
CA ALA A 312 -0.47 4.78 -9.96
C ALA A 312 -0.18 3.29 -10.26
N GLU A 313 -0.05 2.45 -9.23
CA GLU A 313 0.18 1.01 -9.39
C GLU A 313 -0.99 0.31 -10.12
N PHE A 314 -2.23 0.73 -9.87
CA PHE A 314 -3.38 0.24 -10.62
C PHE A 314 -3.31 0.62 -12.11
N LEU A 315 -3.01 1.88 -12.42
CA LEU A 315 -3.00 2.37 -13.80
C LEU A 315 -1.88 1.74 -14.64
N ILE A 316 -0.72 1.46 -14.04
CA ILE A 316 0.43 0.86 -14.73
C ILE A 316 0.41 -0.67 -14.79
N ASP A 317 -0.63 -1.32 -14.25
CA ASP A 317 -0.70 -2.78 -14.27
C ASP A 317 -0.79 -3.28 -15.72
N GLU A 318 -1.55 -2.58 -16.55
CA GLU A 318 -1.62 -2.81 -17.99
C GLU A 318 -1.30 -1.54 -18.79
N ARG A 319 -0.47 -1.70 -19.81
CA ARG A 319 -0.02 -0.60 -20.68
C ARG A 319 -1.19 0.15 -21.31
N SER A 320 -2.20 -0.58 -21.76
CA SER A 320 -3.43 -0.05 -22.34
C SER A 320 -4.19 0.87 -21.39
N THR A 321 -4.32 0.48 -20.13
CA THR A 321 -4.96 1.29 -19.08
C THR A 321 -4.17 2.56 -18.82
N ALA A 322 -2.84 2.47 -18.75
CA ALA A 322 -1.97 3.64 -18.60
C ALA A 322 -2.07 4.60 -19.79
N GLU A 323 -2.02 4.08 -21.02
CA GLU A 323 -2.14 4.90 -22.24
C GLU A 323 -3.53 5.54 -22.36
N PHE A 324 -4.59 4.80 -22.03
CA PHE A 324 -5.97 5.31 -22.00
C PHE A 324 -6.10 6.48 -21.01
N PHE A 325 -5.54 6.33 -19.82
CA PHE A 325 -5.50 7.39 -18.81
C PHE A 325 -4.81 8.65 -19.35
N GLU A 326 -3.59 8.52 -19.89
CA GLU A 326 -2.84 9.67 -20.41
C GLU A 326 -3.54 10.36 -21.59
N GLN A 327 -4.14 9.58 -22.49
CA GLN A 327 -4.95 10.12 -23.59
C GLN A 327 -6.17 10.89 -23.05
N THR A 328 -6.79 10.41 -21.97
CA THR A 328 -7.90 11.12 -21.31
C THR A 328 -7.43 12.44 -20.69
N ILE A 329 -6.25 12.46 -20.05
CA ILE A 329 -5.67 13.69 -19.47
C ILE A 329 -5.28 14.69 -20.57
N ALA A 330 -4.72 14.21 -21.68
CA ALA A 330 -4.38 15.05 -22.83
C ALA A 330 -5.60 15.75 -23.45
N LEU A 331 -6.81 15.22 -23.22
CA LEU A 331 -8.09 15.82 -23.61
C LEU A 331 -8.67 16.80 -22.58
N GLY A 332 -7.96 17.04 -21.48
CA GLY A 332 -8.29 18.06 -20.48
C GLY A 332 -9.05 17.54 -19.24
N ALA A 333 -9.10 16.23 -19.01
CA ALA A 333 -9.70 15.67 -17.80
C ALA A 333 -8.79 15.84 -16.57
N ASP A 334 -9.39 15.98 -15.38
CA ASP A 334 -8.65 15.99 -14.11
C ASP A 334 -8.00 14.63 -13.81
N PRO A 335 -6.68 14.56 -13.51
CA PRO A 335 -5.98 13.30 -13.25
C PRO A 335 -6.51 12.49 -12.06
N GLN A 336 -6.82 13.14 -10.94
CA GLN A 336 -7.32 12.48 -9.73
C GLN A 336 -8.69 11.85 -9.96
N SER A 337 -9.58 12.60 -10.63
CA SER A 337 -10.91 12.15 -11.02
C SER A 337 -10.82 10.97 -12.01
N ALA A 338 -10.04 11.10 -13.08
CA ALA A 338 -9.87 10.04 -14.07
C ALA A 338 -9.32 8.74 -13.47
N ALA A 339 -8.27 8.82 -12.65
CA ALA A 339 -7.69 7.67 -11.97
C ALA A 339 -8.72 6.98 -11.05
N SER A 340 -9.49 7.77 -10.28
CA SER A 340 -10.51 7.24 -9.37
C SER A 340 -11.65 6.55 -10.10
N TRP A 341 -12.15 7.13 -11.20
CA TRP A 341 -13.20 6.54 -12.03
C TRP A 341 -12.74 5.27 -12.76
N LEU A 342 -11.49 5.26 -13.26
CA LEU A 342 -10.89 4.07 -13.87
C LEU A 342 -10.78 2.93 -12.86
N ALA A 343 -10.26 3.21 -11.66
CA ALA A 343 -10.08 2.21 -10.60
C ALA A 343 -11.40 1.69 -10.00
N SER A 344 -12.51 2.41 -10.19
CA SER A 344 -13.80 2.09 -9.57
C SER A 344 -14.87 1.70 -10.60
N ASP A 345 -15.65 2.65 -11.10
CA ASP A 345 -16.85 2.40 -11.91
C ASP A 345 -16.51 1.80 -13.29
N VAL A 346 -15.42 2.25 -13.95
CA VAL A 346 -15.00 1.68 -15.24
C VAL A 346 -14.52 0.23 -15.07
N LYS A 347 -13.62 -0.04 -14.12
CA LYS A 347 -13.15 -1.41 -13.82
C LYS A 347 -14.31 -2.36 -13.50
N LYS A 348 -15.31 -1.91 -12.73
CA LYS A 348 -16.50 -2.70 -12.42
C LYS A 348 -17.32 -3.05 -13.67
N LEU A 349 -17.45 -2.13 -14.62
CA LEU A 349 -18.18 -2.38 -15.87
C LEU A 349 -17.42 -3.31 -16.81
N LEU A 350 -16.11 -3.10 -16.96
CA LEU A 350 -15.24 -3.99 -17.72
C LEU A 350 -15.30 -5.43 -17.18
N ASN A 351 -15.15 -5.62 -15.87
CA ASN A 351 -15.24 -6.93 -15.22
C ASN A 351 -16.64 -7.57 -15.38
N ARG A 352 -17.73 -6.79 -15.32
CA ARG A 352 -19.09 -7.32 -15.53
C ARG A 352 -19.30 -7.85 -16.95
N ARG A 353 -18.55 -7.32 -17.92
CA ARG A 353 -18.66 -7.65 -19.34
C ARG A 353 -17.56 -8.58 -19.85
N ASP A 354 -16.56 -8.87 -19.04
CA ASP A 354 -15.35 -9.63 -19.41
C ASP A 354 -14.62 -9.00 -20.62
N GLU A 355 -14.56 -7.66 -20.63
CA GLU A 355 -13.92 -6.85 -21.68
C GLU A 355 -12.67 -6.15 -21.11
N SER A 356 -11.63 -5.98 -21.93
CA SER A 356 -10.47 -5.12 -21.61
C SER A 356 -10.74 -3.67 -22.02
N ILE A 357 -9.96 -2.72 -21.50
CA ILE A 357 -10.14 -1.30 -21.86
C ILE A 357 -9.99 -1.07 -23.39
N ASP A 358 -9.06 -1.76 -24.04
CA ASP A 358 -8.82 -1.67 -25.50
C ASP A 358 -9.94 -2.26 -26.36
N SER A 359 -10.66 -3.24 -25.80
CA SER A 359 -11.77 -3.89 -26.51
C SER A 359 -13.14 -3.27 -26.16
N SER A 360 -13.16 -2.31 -25.23
CA SER A 360 -14.39 -1.67 -24.78
C SER A 360 -14.85 -0.56 -25.74
N VAL A 361 -16.16 -0.26 -25.69
CA VAL A 361 -16.72 0.89 -26.42
C VAL A 361 -16.38 2.23 -25.78
N LEU A 362 -15.83 2.24 -24.57
CA LEU A 362 -15.39 3.47 -23.91
C LEU A 362 -14.03 3.87 -24.48
N ASN A 363 -13.96 5.02 -25.16
CA ASN A 363 -12.72 5.61 -25.64
C ASN A 363 -12.34 6.84 -24.79
N PRO A 364 -11.09 7.33 -24.88
CA PRO A 364 -10.63 8.47 -24.09
C PRO A 364 -11.47 9.74 -24.30
N GLU A 365 -11.98 9.98 -25.52
CA GLU A 365 -12.81 11.14 -25.84
C GLU A 365 -14.15 11.13 -25.10
N ARG A 366 -14.84 9.99 -25.09
CA ARG A 366 -16.10 9.83 -24.37
C ARG A 366 -15.87 9.91 -22.87
N PHE A 367 -14.79 9.33 -22.37
CA PHE A 367 -14.49 9.37 -20.95
C PHE A 367 -14.14 10.79 -20.49
N ALA A 368 -13.28 11.50 -21.23
CA ALA A 368 -12.98 12.90 -20.96
C ALA A 368 -14.22 13.80 -21.06
N GLU A 369 -15.12 13.56 -22.03
CA GLU A 369 -16.39 14.29 -22.10
C GLU A 369 -17.26 14.07 -20.86
N LEU A 370 -17.37 12.83 -20.37
CA LEU A 370 -18.13 12.52 -19.16
C LEU A 370 -17.57 13.25 -17.93
N LEU A 371 -16.24 13.21 -17.75
CA LEU A 371 -15.57 13.87 -16.64
C LEU A 371 -15.72 15.39 -16.72
N ARG A 372 -15.57 15.98 -17.90
CA ARG A 372 -15.81 17.41 -18.11
C ARG A 372 -17.23 17.84 -17.76
N LEU A 373 -18.24 17.03 -18.11
CA LEU A 373 -19.63 17.32 -17.76
C LEU A 373 -19.89 17.27 -16.25
N LEU A 374 -19.17 16.40 -15.54
CA LEU A 374 -19.19 16.30 -14.08
C LEU A 374 -18.49 17.52 -13.45
N ASP A 375 -17.32 17.90 -13.95
CA ASP A 375 -16.54 19.05 -13.45
C ASP A 375 -17.24 20.39 -13.71
N GLU A 376 -17.94 20.52 -14.85
CA GLU A 376 -18.79 21.68 -15.17
C GLU A 376 -20.07 21.74 -14.31
N GLY A 377 -20.34 20.73 -13.47
CA GLY A 377 -21.54 20.64 -12.64
C GLY A 377 -22.83 20.47 -13.44
N ARG A 378 -22.75 20.06 -14.71
CA ARG A 378 -23.91 19.80 -15.58
C ARG A 378 -24.59 18.48 -15.24
N ILE A 379 -23.88 17.57 -14.59
CA ILE A 379 -24.37 16.34 -14.00
C ILE A 379 -23.66 16.11 -12.66
N HIS A 380 -24.31 15.37 -11.76
CA HIS A 380 -23.69 14.92 -10.51
C HIS A 380 -23.34 13.42 -10.60
N GLY A 381 -22.53 12.92 -9.68
CA GLY A 381 -21.93 11.58 -9.76
C GLY A 381 -22.90 10.42 -10.00
N LYS A 382 -24.12 10.48 -9.47
CA LYS A 382 -25.15 9.43 -9.71
C LYS A 382 -25.61 9.40 -11.16
N ILE A 383 -25.84 10.56 -11.77
CA ILE A 383 -26.19 10.66 -13.20
C ILE A 383 -24.98 10.26 -14.04
N ALA A 384 -23.77 10.69 -13.67
CA ALA A 384 -22.56 10.29 -14.39
C ALA A 384 -22.39 8.77 -14.48
N LYS A 385 -22.68 8.01 -13.40
CA LYS A 385 -22.68 6.53 -13.42
C LYS A 385 -23.72 5.96 -14.37
N GLN A 386 -24.93 6.52 -14.40
CA GLN A 386 -25.98 6.10 -15.33
C GLN A 386 -25.63 6.40 -16.79
N VAL A 387 -25.01 7.55 -17.04
CA VAL A 387 -24.50 7.91 -18.37
C VAL A 387 -23.41 6.93 -18.79
N LEU A 388 -22.46 6.60 -17.91
CA LEU A 388 -21.41 5.62 -18.20
C LEU A 388 -22.01 4.25 -18.56
N GLU A 389 -22.97 3.73 -17.80
CA GLU A 389 -23.66 2.47 -18.13
C GLU A 389 -24.34 2.51 -19.51
N GLU A 390 -24.97 3.63 -19.87
CA GLU A 390 -25.63 3.81 -21.16
C GLU A 390 -24.61 3.98 -22.31
N VAL A 391 -23.42 4.57 -22.07
CA VAL A 391 -22.32 4.59 -23.06
C VAL A 391 -21.93 3.17 -23.45
N PHE A 392 -21.77 2.29 -22.45
CA PHE A 392 -21.47 0.86 -22.68
C PHE A 392 -22.61 0.09 -23.37
N ALA A 393 -23.86 0.57 -23.27
CA ALA A 393 -25.02 -0.09 -23.86
C ALA A 393 -25.33 0.40 -25.29
N SER A 394 -25.15 1.70 -25.56
CA SER A 394 -25.66 2.37 -26.75
C SER A 394 -24.58 2.91 -27.70
N ASP A 395 -23.30 2.85 -27.31
CA ASP A 395 -22.16 3.37 -28.07
C ASP A 395 -22.32 4.88 -28.44
N ALA A 396 -23.11 5.61 -27.63
CA ALA A 396 -23.36 7.04 -27.81
C ALA A 396 -22.45 7.91 -26.93
N SER A 397 -22.24 9.17 -27.34
CA SER A 397 -21.49 10.16 -26.54
C SER A 397 -22.26 10.57 -25.27
N PRO A 398 -21.60 10.77 -24.12
CA PRO A 398 -22.22 11.26 -22.89
C PRO A 398 -23.17 12.46 -23.08
N ALA A 399 -22.77 13.47 -23.84
CA ALA A 399 -23.61 14.66 -24.05
C ALA A 399 -24.92 14.34 -24.79
N ALA A 400 -24.88 13.43 -25.77
CA ALA A 400 -26.06 12.99 -26.49
C ALA A 400 -27.03 12.20 -25.58
N ILE A 401 -26.49 11.34 -24.71
CA ILE A 401 -27.26 10.57 -23.73
C ILE A 401 -28.00 11.51 -22.76
N ILE A 402 -27.28 12.49 -22.20
CA ILE A 402 -27.86 13.46 -21.25
C ILE A 402 -28.98 14.27 -21.91
N LYS A 403 -28.77 14.75 -23.14
CA LYS A 403 -29.78 15.51 -23.89
C LYS A 403 -31.01 14.67 -24.22
N ALA A 404 -30.82 13.41 -24.62
CA ALA A 404 -31.93 12.51 -24.97
C ALA A 404 -32.77 12.11 -23.75
N LYS A 405 -32.13 11.96 -22.57
CA LYS A 405 -32.80 11.53 -21.32
C LYS A 405 -33.25 12.69 -20.42
N GLY A 406 -32.83 13.93 -20.72
CA GLY A 406 -33.17 15.12 -19.93
C GLY A 406 -32.47 15.15 -18.55
N TRP A 407 -31.24 14.64 -18.47
CA TRP A 407 -30.50 14.46 -17.21
C TRP A 407 -29.62 15.66 -16.82
N GLU A 408 -29.85 16.83 -17.41
CA GLU A 408 -29.09 18.04 -17.08
C GLU A 408 -29.47 18.57 -15.69
N GLN A 409 -28.46 18.93 -14.91
CA GLN A 409 -28.58 19.33 -13.51
C GLN A 409 -29.18 20.74 -13.38
N ILE A 410 -30.00 20.93 -12.34
CA ILE A 410 -30.50 22.25 -11.93
C ILE A 410 -29.49 22.85 -10.94
N THR A 411 -28.83 23.94 -11.33
CA THR A 411 -27.79 24.60 -10.52
C THR A 411 -28.16 25.99 -10.03
N ASP A 412 -29.25 26.59 -10.53
CA ASP A 412 -29.68 27.94 -10.12
C ASP A 412 -30.22 27.92 -8.67
N PRO A 413 -29.55 28.61 -7.71
CA PRO A 413 -30.01 28.68 -6.33
C PRO A 413 -31.39 29.31 -6.18
N ALA A 414 -31.80 30.21 -7.09
CA ALA A 414 -33.13 30.81 -7.06
C ALA A 414 -34.22 29.79 -7.40
N GLU A 415 -34.01 29.01 -8.48
CA GLU A 415 -34.91 27.92 -8.87
C GLU A 415 -34.98 26.85 -7.78
N LEU A 416 -33.84 26.47 -7.19
CA LEU A 416 -33.80 25.54 -6.05
C LEU A 416 -34.48 26.12 -4.80
N SER A 417 -34.40 27.44 -4.58
CA SER A 417 -35.04 28.10 -3.44
C SER A 417 -36.57 27.97 -3.47
N ASP A 418 -37.16 28.03 -4.67
CA ASP A 418 -38.60 27.90 -4.86
C ASP A 418 -39.06 26.47 -4.56
N TYR A 419 -38.31 25.46 -5.03
CA TYR A 419 -38.55 24.06 -4.68
C TYR A 419 -38.37 23.80 -3.19
N ILE A 420 -37.31 24.34 -2.58
CA ILE A 420 -37.04 24.21 -1.14
C ILE A 420 -38.15 24.87 -0.33
N SER A 421 -38.55 26.10 -0.65
CA SER A 421 -39.62 26.82 0.08
C SER A 421 -40.94 26.07 -0.01
N THR A 422 -41.29 25.56 -1.21
CA THR A 422 -42.49 24.74 -1.42
C THR A 422 -42.47 23.47 -0.56
N VAL A 423 -41.33 22.79 -0.48
CA VAL A 423 -41.17 21.57 0.34
C VAL A 423 -41.19 21.88 1.84
N LEU A 424 -40.55 22.97 2.28
CA LEU A 424 -40.55 23.39 3.69
C LEU A 424 -41.97 23.81 4.15
N GLU A 425 -42.73 24.52 3.31
CA GLU A 425 -44.13 24.88 3.58
C GLU A 425 -45.06 23.66 3.58
N ALA A 426 -44.81 22.68 2.73
CA ALA A 426 -45.59 21.44 2.68
C ALA A 426 -45.32 20.50 3.87
N HIS A 427 -44.22 20.70 4.60
CA HIS A 427 -43.77 19.83 5.69
C HIS A 427 -43.41 20.61 6.98
N PRO A 428 -44.33 21.39 7.57
CA PRO A 428 -44.03 22.26 8.72
C PRO A 428 -43.58 21.48 9.96
N ASN A 429 -44.12 20.28 10.19
CA ASN A 429 -43.70 19.42 11.30
C ASN A 429 -42.22 18.98 11.17
N ALA A 430 -41.73 18.77 9.95
CA ALA A 430 -40.32 18.44 9.72
C ALA A 430 -39.42 19.66 9.97
N VAL A 431 -39.89 20.86 9.62
CA VAL A 431 -39.16 22.13 9.87
C VAL A 431 -39.06 22.44 11.36
N GLU A 432 -40.14 22.23 12.13
CA GLU A 432 -40.12 22.40 13.59
C GLU A 432 -39.22 21.39 14.28
N GLN A 433 -39.19 20.14 13.82
CA GLN A 433 -38.28 19.11 14.33
C GLN A 433 -36.82 19.47 14.05
N VAL A 434 -36.50 19.96 12.85
CA VAL A 434 -35.13 20.40 12.51
C VAL A 434 -34.71 21.58 13.37
N ARG A 435 -35.59 22.58 13.58
CA ARG A 435 -35.31 23.72 14.48
C ARG A 435 -35.22 23.36 15.96
N ALA A 436 -35.73 22.18 16.34
CA ALA A 436 -35.61 21.65 17.69
C ALA A 436 -34.37 20.76 17.89
N GLY A 437 -33.51 20.65 16.86
CA GLY A 437 -32.26 19.88 16.90
C GLY A 437 -32.35 18.44 16.38
N ASP A 438 -33.45 18.05 15.70
CA ASP A 438 -33.55 16.72 15.05
C ASP A 438 -33.05 16.79 13.60
N ALA A 439 -31.91 16.17 13.30
CA ALA A 439 -31.32 16.14 11.97
C ALA A 439 -32.01 15.15 11.00
N LYS A 440 -32.79 14.18 11.49
CA LYS A 440 -33.42 13.14 10.64
C LYS A 440 -34.35 13.69 9.56
N PRO A 441 -35.20 14.70 9.83
CA PRO A 441 -36.09 15.24 8.82
C PRO A 441 -35.35 16.02 7.71
N VAL A 442 -34.08 16.39 7.89
CA VAL A 442 -33.28 17.04 6.82
C VAL A 442 -33.12 16.12 5.62
N GLY A 443 -32.75 14.85 5.83
CA GLY A 443 -32.63 13.86 4.75
C GLY A 443 -33.97 13.55 4.07
N PHE A 444 -35.07 13.56 4.82
CA PHE A 444 -36.43 13.47 4.27
C PHE A 444 -36.75 14.67 3.39
N LEU A 445 -36.46 15.90 3.83
CA LEU A 445 -36.68 17.13 3.08
C LEU A 445 -35.83 17.17 1.81
N VAL A 446 -34.54 16.80 1.89
CA VAL A 446 -33.67 16.62 0.71
C VAL A 446 -34.28 15.60 -0.25
N GLY A 447 -34.77 14.45 0.24
CA GLY A 447 -35.44 13.44 -0.56
C GLY A 447 -36.71 13.94 -1.27
N GLN A 448 -37.51 14.79 -0.61
CA GLN A 448 -38.68 15.42 -1.23
C GLN A 448 -38.30 16.43 -2.30
N VAL A 449 -37.27 17.26 -2.08
CA VAL A 449 -36.77 18.19 -3.10
C VAL A 449 -36.14 17.43 -4.27
N MET A 450 -35.40 16.35 -4.01
CA MET A 450 -34.88 15.45 -5.05
C MET A 450 -36.00 14.82 -5.88
N LYS A 451 -37.11 14.42 -5.25
CA LYS A 451 -38.27 13.87 -5.96
C LYS A 451 -38.97 14.95 -6.81
N ALA A 452 -39.14 16.15 -6.27
CA ALA A 452 -39.73 17.29 -6.98
C ALA A 452 -38.89 17.72 -8.20
N THR A 453 -37.57 17.57 -8.12
CA THR A 453 -36.63 17.90 -9.21
C THR A 453 -36.36 16.72 -10.15
N SER A 454 -37.00 15.57 -9.95
CA SER A 454 -36.74 14.31 -10.69
C SER A 454 -35.28 13.83 -10.61
N GLY A 455 -34.63 14.12 -9.48
CA GLY A 455 -33.24 13.76 -9.22
C GLY A 455 -32.21 14.62 -9.95
N ARG A 456 -32.61 15.79 -10.48
CA ARG A 456 -31.73 16.71 -11.21
C ARG A 456 -31.02 17.73 -10.32
N ALA A 457 -31.35 17.82 -9.05
CA ALA A 457 -30.67 18.71 -8.11
C ALA A 457 -29.47 18.01 -7.45
N GLU A 458 -28.48 18.78 -7.00
CA GLU A 458 -27.31 18.26 -6.31
C GLU A 458 -27.61 18.05 -4.82
N PRO A 459 -27.43 16.83 -4.27
CA PRO A 459 -27.80 16.52 -2.89
C PRO A 459 -27.10 17.35 -1.82
N GLN A 460 -25.80 17.67 -1.98
CA GLN A 460 -25.02 18.42 -0.98
C GLN A 460 -25.48 19.88 -0.92
N LEU A 461 -25.66 20.53 -2.07
CA LEU A 461 -26.17 21.89 -2.23
C LEU A 461 -27.58 22.00 -1.64
N LEU A 462 -28.44 21.00 -1.87
CA LEU A 462 -29.77 20.97 -1.24
C LEU A 462 -29.67 20.87 0.28
N GLN A 463 -28.78 20.02 0.79
CA GLN A 463 -28.58 19.85 2.22
C GLN A 463 -28.04 21.13 2.85
N GLU A 464 -27.05 21.77 2.23
CA GLU A 464 -26.49 23.06 2.67
C GLU A 464 -27.54 24.17 2.66
N LEU A 465 -28.31 24.32 1.58
CA LEU A 465 -29.35 25.37 1.47
C LEU A 465 -30.49 25.16 2.48
N ILE A 466 -30.87 23.91 2.77
CA ILE A 466 -31.90 23.58 3.76
C ILE A 466 -31.37 23.83 5.18
N SER A 467 -30.17 23.34 5.51
CA SER A 467 -29.54 23.51 6.83
C SER A 467 -29.22 24.98 7.12
N SER A 468 -28.66 25.72 6.14
CA SER A 468 -28.33 27.15 6.29
C SER A 468 -29.56 28.01 6.55
N ARG A 469 -30.74 27.61 6.04
CA ARG A 469 -32.00 28.33 6.27
C ARG A 469 -32.58 28.08 7.68
N LEU A 470 -31.99 27.17 8.45
CA LEU A 470 -32.55 26.63 9.70
C LEU A 470 -31.59 26.63 10.93
N ALA A 471 -30.27 26.82 10.80
CA ALA A 471 -29.29 26.43 11.84
C ALA A 471 -28.96 27.44 12.97
N VAL A 472 -28.77 26.90 14.19
CA VAL A 472 -27.93 27.39 15.31
C VAL A 472 -26.65 26.52 15.33
N LYS A 473 -25.47 27.07 15.65
CA LYS A 473 -24.21 26.28 15.69
C LYS A 473 -23.85 25.83 17.11
N VAL A 474 -23.39 24.59 17.29
CA VAL A 474 -23.11 23.98 18.60
C VAL A 474 -21.68 23.43 18.66
N ILE A 475 -20.94 23.70 19.75
CA ILE A 475 -19.73 22.95 20.10
C ILE A 475 -20.08 21.96 21.20
N HIS A 476 -19.82 20.69 20.94
CA HIS A 476 -20.07 19.61 21.91
C HIS A 476 -18.82 19.41 22.78
N VAL A 477 -18.98 19.47 24.10
CA VAL A 477 -17.92 19.22 25.07
C VAL A 477 -18.16 17.87 25.74
N LEU A 478 -17.37 16.87 25.32
CA LEU A 478 -17.43 15.49 25.78
C LEU A 478 -16.55 15.32 27.02
N SER A 479 -17.16 15.03 28.16
CA SER A 479 -16.45 14.72 29.41
C SER A 479 -16.13 13.23 29.46
N PHE A 480 -14.85 12.88 29.27
CA PHE A 480 -14.32 11.52 29.24
C PHE A 480 -13.41 11.21 30.44
N GLY A 481 -13.58 11.95 31.54
CA GLY A 481 -12.91 11.68 32.81
C GLY A 481 -11.52 12.30 32.96
N GLY A 482 -10.77 11.77 33.93
CA GLY A 482 -9.47 12.31 34.35
C GLY A 482 -9.57 13.51 35.30
N ALA A 483 -8.42 14.07 35.68
CA ALA A 483 -8.38 15.17 36.66
C ALA A 483 -9.10 16.43 36.18
N ILE A 484 -9.28 16.64 34.86
CA ILE A 484 -9.99 17.81 34.32
C ILE A 484 -11.47 17.89 34.73
N SER A 485 -12.13 16.74 34.90
CA SER A 485 -13.48 16.61 35.46
C SER A 485 -13.47 16.01 36.87
N GLY A 486 -12.29 15.74 37.42
CA GLY A 486 -12.14 15.11 38.72
C GLY A 486 -12.51 16.01 39.89
N VAL A 487 -12.70 15.41 41.06
CA VAL A 487 -12.97 16.12 42.32
C VAL A 487 -12.02 15.64 43.42
N ARG A 488 -11.52 16.59 44.21
CA ARG A 488 -10.72 16.26 45.40
C ARG A 488 -11.63 15.87 46.55
N ARG A 489 -11.45 14.64 47.05
CA ARG A 489 -12.16 14.09 48.21
C ARG A 489 -11.62 14.70 49.51
N GLU A 490 -12.35 14.50 50.61
CA GLU A 490 -11.98 15.04 51.94
C GLU A 490 -10.63 14.51 52.46
N ASP A 491 -10.23 13.32 52.04
CA ASP A 491 -8.92 12.71 52.34
C ASP A 491 -7.78 13.27 51.47
N GLY A 492 -8.07 14.21 50.57
CA GLY A 492 -7.11 14.85 49.68
C GLY A 492 -6.85 14.08 48.37
N LEU A 493 -7.42 12.88 48.20
CA LEU A 493 -7.29 12.08 46.99
C LEU A 493 -8.16 12.63 45.85
N ILE A 494 -7.71 12.45 44.61
CA ILE A 494 -8.47 12.83 43.42
C ILE A 494 -9.34 11.63 43.02
N GLY A 495 -10.64 11.84 42.96
CA GLY A 495 -11.60 10.87 42.43
C GLY A 495 -12.18 11.33 41.09
N PRO A 496 -12.84 10.42 40.36
CA PRO A 496 -13.59 10.78 39.17
C PRO A 496 -14.73 11.73 39.52
N GLY A 497 -15.12 12.58 38.57
CA GLY A 497 -16.20 13.54 38.71
C GLY A 497 -16.78 13.96 37.37
N GLU A 498 -17.75 14.87 37.46
CA GLU A 498 -18.41 15.49 36.32
C GLU A 498 -17.75 16.82 35.97
N LEU A 499 -17.92 17.24 34.72
CA LEU A 499 -17.43 18.54 34.29
C LEU A 499 -18.15 19.65 35.06
N PHE A 500 -17.43 20.72 35.38
CA PHE A 500 -18.02 21.92 35.99
C PHE A 500 -18.89 22.67 34.98
N ASP A 501 -19.90 23.39 35.46
CA ASP A 501 -20.86 24.14 34.63
C ASP A 501 -20.13 25.19 33.76
N LEU A 502 -19.98 24.86 32.47
CA LEU A 502 -19.29 25.74 31.52
C LEU A 502 -20.12 27.01 31.28
N ARG A 503 -21.45 26.99 31.39
CA ARG A 503 -22.25 28.21 31.21
C ARG A 503 -21.94 29.23 32.28
N THR A 504 -21.79 28.78 33.53
CA THR A 504 -21.47 29.66 34.66
C THR A 504 -20.01 30.16 34.59
N GLU A 505 -19.05 29.29 34.27
CA GLU A 505 -17.61 29.66 34.20
C GLU A 505 -17.26 30.53 32.97
N PHE A 506 -18.04 30.42 31.90
CA PHE A 506 -17.86 31.19 30.67
C PHE A 506 -18.81 32.40 30.54
N ALA A 507 -19.67 32.67 31.53
CA ALA A 507 -20.63 33.78 31.52
C ALA A 507 -20.02 35.20 31.38
N GLY A 508 -18.69 35.32 31.37
CA GLY A 508 -17.95 36.57 31.13
C GLY A 508 -16.79 36.46 30.13
N ASP A 509 -16.62 35.33 29.42
CA ASP A 509 -15.58 35.17 28.39
C ASP A 509 -16.09 35.72 27.05
N THR A 510 -15.73 36.96 26.70
CA THR A 510 -16.24 37.73 25.55
C THR A 510 -15.76 37.26 24.17
N GLY A 511 -15.16 36.07 24.08
CA GLY A 511 -14.46 35.59 22.89
C GLY A 511 -15.22 34.64 21.96
N LEU A 512 -16.43 34.18 22.32
CA LEU A 512 -17.24 33.26 21.48
C LEU A 512 -18.31 34.04 20.69
N PRO A 513 -18.52 33.73 19.39
CA PRO A 513 -19.60 34.34 18.61
C PRO A 513 -20.97 34.10 19.25
N ALA A 514 -21.87 35.10 19.20
CA ALA A 514 -23.20 35.02 19.82
C ALA A 514 -24.12 33.93 19.23
N GLU A 515 -23.75 33.41 18.07
CA GLU A 515 -24.45 32.39 17.28
C GLU A 515 -24.07 30.95 17.71
N LEU A 516 -23.09 30.82 18.61
CA LEU A 516 -22.49 29.54 18.99
C LEU A 516 -22.91 29.14 20.41
N ARG A 517 -23.39 27.90 20.57
CA ARG A 517 -23.79 27.31 21.86
C ARG A 517 -22.83 26.21 22.28
N LEU A 518 -22.63 26.07 23.60
CA LEU A 518 -21.90 24.94 24.18
C LEU A 518 -22.90 23.92 24.71
N GLU A 519 -22.70 22.65 24.38
CA GLU A 519 -23.44 21.51 24.89
C GLU A 519 -22.50 20.54 25.59
N GLU A 520 -22.71 20.32 26.88
CA GLU A 520 -21.92 19.38 27.68
C GLU A 520 -22.54 17.98 27.63
N ILE A 521 -21.71 16.97 27.40
CA ILE A 521 -22.12 15.57 27.36
C ILE A 521 -21.19 14.76 28.26
N GLN A 522 -21.75 14.17 29.29
CA GLN A 522 -21.01 13.27 30.18
C GLN A 522 -20.98 11.86 29.60
N LEU A 523 -19.79 11.37 29.23
CA LEU A 523 -19.61 10.03 28.68
C LEU A 523 -19.30 9.00 29.77
N GLY A 524 -18.53 9.41 30.79
CA GLY A 524 -18.23 8.58 31.94
C GLY A 524 -17.42 9.33 33.00
N ALA A 525 -17.44 8.82 34.22
CA ALA A 525 -16.72 9.39 35.35
C ALA A 525 -15.71 8.35 35.87
N PHE A 526 -14.57 8.25 35.18
CA PHE A 526 -13.48 7.33 35.51
C PHE A 526 -12.13 8.06 35.46
N LEU A 527 -11.14 7.43 36.07
CA LEU A 527 -9.74 7.85 35.96
C LEU A 527 -9.18 7.36 34.62
N SER A 528 -8.27 8.13 34.01
CA SER A 528 -7.81 7.87 32.64
C SER A 528 -7.01 6.56 32.50
N GLU A 529 -6.40 6.10 33.59
CA GLU A 529 -5.69 4.83 33.69
C GLU A 529 -6.61 3.60 33.79
N GLU A 530 -7.92 3.79 33.96
CA GLU A 530 -8.93 2.72 34.04
C GLU A 530 -9.70 2.52 32.72
N ILE A 531 -9.37 3.30 31.67
CA ILE A 531 -10.04 3.24 30.36
C ILE A 531 -9.96 1.83 29.77
N ALA A 532 -11.11 1.28 29.41
CA ALA A 532 -11.26 0.00 28.73
C ALA A 532 -11.70 0.20 27.25
N PRO A 533 -11.64 -0.86 26.41
CA PRO A 533 -12.09 -0.78 25.00
C PRO A 533 -13.55 -0.32 24.88
N ALA A 534 -14.40 -0.71 25.83
CA ALA A 534 -15.80 -0.30 25.89
C ALA A 534 -15.97 1.22 26.08
N ASP A 535 -15.05 1.88 26.78
CA ASP A 535 -15.07 3.33 26.99
C ASP A 535 -14.64 4.05 25.72
N TRP A 536 -13.58 3.58 25.05
CA TRP A 536 -13.22 4.08 23.72
C TRP A 536 -14.34 3.92 22.71
N ALA A 537 -15.08 2.82 22.74
CA ALA A 537 -16.25 2.64 21.87
C ALA A 537 -17.36 3.66 22.14
N VAL A 538 -17.57 4.06 23.40
CA VAL A 538 -18.49 5.17 23.74
C VAL A 538 -18.01 6.46 23.11
N LEU A 539 -16.73 6.80 23.28
CA LEU A 539 -16.15 8.03 22.76
C LEU A 539 -16.18 8.09 21.23
N VAL A 540 -15.69 7.04 20.56
CA VAL A 540 -15.66 6.94 19.09
C VAL A 540 -17.06 7.04 18.51
N SER A 541 -18.03 6.32 19.09
CA SER A 541 -19.40 6.34 18.58
C SER A 541 -20.14 7.64 18.84
N GLU A 542 -19.87 8.33 19.94
CA GLU A 542 -20.44 9.65 20.16
C GLU A 542 -19.83 10.67 19.21
N ILE A 543 -18.51 10.68 19.03
CA ILE A 543 -17.83 11.56 18.07
C ILE A 543 -18.36 11.33 16.66
N ALA A 544 -18.49 10.07 16.22
CA ALA A 544 -19.01 9.73 14.90
C ALA A 544 -20.41 10.31 14.65
N ARG A 545 -21.32 10.19 15.63
CA ARG A 545 -22.67 10.77 15.53
C ARG A 545 -22.65 12.28 15.46
N ARG A 546 -21.79 12.95 16.23
CA ARG A 546 -21.73 14.42 16.29
C ARG A 546 -21.06 15.05 15.08
N ILE A 547 -20.11 14.36 14.42
CA ILE A 547 -19.52 14.84 13.16
C ILE A 547 -20.56 14.89 12.04
N GLU A 548 -21.58 14.04 12.11
CA GLU A 548 -22.69 14.02 11.14
C GLU A 548 -23.75 15.10 11.42
N ASP A 549 -23.74 15.72 12.61
CA ASP A 549 -24.68 16.77 12.96
C ASP A 549 -24.36 18.06 12.18
N SER A 550 -25.34 18.52 11.40
CA SER A 550 -25.21 19.74 10.60
C SER A 550 -25.06 21.02 11.44
N GLU A 551 -25.43 20.96 12.72
CA GLU A 551 -25.27 22.08 13.67
C GLU A 551 -23.90 22.08 14.37
N ALA A 552 -23.13 20.98 14.31
CA ALA A 552 -21.86 20.87 15.00
C ALA A 552 -20.78 21.77 14.37
N ALA A 553 -20.28 22.73 15.16
CA ALA A 553 -19.15 23.58 14.82
C ALA A 553 -17.79 23.00 15.28
N GLY A 554 -17.81 22.02 16.19
CA GLY A 554 -16.62 21.37 16.71
C GLY A 554 -16.91 20.49 17.92
N ILE A 555 -15.94 19.65 18.27
CA ILE A 555 -16.00 18.73 19.40
C ILE A 555 -14.79 18.99 20.29
N VAL A 556 -15.01 19.12 21.60
CA VAL A 556 -13.95 19.19 22.61
C VAL A 556 -14.02 17.95 23.48
N VAL A 557 -12.91 17.24 23.66
CA VAL A 557 -12.84 16.04 24.52
C VAL A 557 -12.02 16.38 25.76
N ALA A 558 -12.67 16.45 26.92
CA ALA A 558 -12.02 16.60 28.21
C ALA A 558 -11.58 15.22 28.71
N HIS A 559 -10.27 15.06 28.92
CA HIS A 559 -9.62 13.76 29.19
C HIS A 559 -8.57 13.89 30.30
N GLY A 560 -8.05 12.77 30.81
CA GLY A 560 -6.89 12.74 31.72
C GLY A 560 -5.54 12.76 30.99
N THR A 561 -4.49 13.19 31.67
CA THR A 561 -3.14 13.33 31.09
C THR A 561 -2.46 11.99 30.81
N ASP A 562 -2.76 10.95 31.59
CA ASP A 562 -1.94 9.72 31.63
C ASP A 562 -2.09 8.86 30.37
N THR A 563 -3.27 8.83 29.76
CA THR A 563 -3.57 8.03 28.55
C THR A 563 -4.00 8.88 27.37
N LEU A 564 -3.85 10.22 27.44
CA LEU A 564 -4.24 11.12 26.35
C LEU A 564 -3.51 10.80 25.04
N SER A 565 -2.25 10.39 25.10
CA SER A 565 -1.44 10.02 23.93
C SER A 565 -2.05 8.86 23.12
N TYR A 566 -2.61 7.86 23.81
CA TYR A 566 -3.34 6.76 23.18
C TYR A 566 -4.66 7.25 22.59
N THR A 567 -5.48 7.97 23.36
CA THR A 567 -6.80 8.41 22.88
C THR A 567 -6.68 9.42 21.72
N ALA A 568 -5.73 10.36 21.78
CA ALA A 568 -5.49 11.33 20.72
C ALA A 568 -5.07 10.65 19.41
N SER A 569 -4.11 9.73 19.48
CA SER A 569 -3.65 9.00 18.29
C SER A 569 -4.74 8.08 17.73
N LEU A 570 -5.49 7.39 18.58
CA LEU A 570 -6.65 6.59 18.17
C LEU A 570 -7.67 7.44 17.40
N LEU A 571 -8.08 8.59 17.97
CA LEU A 571 -9.05 9.47 17.31
C LEU A 571 -8.50 10.07 16.01
N TYR A 572 -7.19 10.32 15.91
CA TYR A 572 -6.58 10.74 14.64
C TYR A 572 -6.73 9.67 13.56
N TRP A 573 -6.45 8.40 13.87
CA TRP A 573 -6.57 7.31 12.90
C TRP A 573 -8.03 7.10 12.41
N PHE A 574 -9.01 7.39 13.26
CA PHE A 574 -10.44 7.37 12.91
C PHE A 574 -10.93 8.63 12.20
N PHE A 575 -10.48 9.82 12.63
CA PHE A 575 -11.15 11.09 12.33
C PHE A 575 -10.19 12.21 11.89
N GLY A 576 -8.94 11.90 11.51
CA GLY A 576 -7.95 12.90 11.09
C GLY A 576 -8.40 13.79 9.93
N LYS A 577 -9.35 13.31 9.10
CA LYS A 577 -9.99 14.03 7.99
C LYS A 577 -11.39 14.57 8.32
N ALA A 578 -11.77 14.63 9.60
CA ALA A 578 -13.06 15.16 10.02
C ALA A 578 -13.25 16.61 9.55
N ARG A 579 -14.46 16.92 9.08
CA ARG A 579 -14.84 18.24 8.52
C ARG A 579 -14.90 19.34 9.57
N ILE A 580 -15.03 18.94 10.84
CA ILE A 580 -15.10 19.82 12.01
C ILE A 580 -13.91 19.52 12.93
N PRO A 581 -13.44 20.51 13.72
CA PRO A 581 -12.37 20.30 14.68
C PRO A 581 -12.76 19.33 15.80
N ILE A 582 -11.86 18.42 16.15
CA ILE A 582 -11.94 17.53 17.32
C ILE A 582 -10.73 17.81 18.21
N ILE A 583 -10.94 18.55 19.29
CA ILE A 583 -9.88 19.06 20.14
C ILE A 583 -9.88 18.34 21.48
N LEU A 584 -8.83 17.57 21.77
CA LEU A 584 -8.66 16.97 23.09
C LEU A 584 -7.94 17.93 24.03
N THR A 585 -8.27 17.87 25.31
CA THR A 585 -7.62 18.66 26.36
C THR A 585 -7.57 17.88 27.66
N ALA A 586 -6.61 18.21 28.51
CA ALA A 586 -6.44 17.60 29.83
C ALA A 586 -6.10 18.64 30.90
N SER A 587 -6.03 18.22 32.16
CA SER A 587 -5.56 19.03 33.28
C SER A 587 -4.75 18.16 34.23
N SER A 588 -3.67 18.69 34.79
CA SER A 588 -2.89 18.03 35.85
C SER A 588 -3.59 18.06 37.21
N VAL A 589 -4.51 19.00 37.40
CA VAL A 589 -5.23 19.21 38.67
C VAL A 589 -6.75 19.37 38.47
N PRO A 590 -7.56 18.89 39.44
CA PRO A 590 -8.99 19.14 39.51
C PRO A 590 -9.38 20.61 39.64
N ASN A 591 -10.61 20.93 39.21
CA ASN A 591 -11.23 22.22 39.49
C ASN A 591 -11.71 22.26 40.96
N ASP A 592 -10.83 22.57 41.90
CA ASP A 592 -11.15 22.67 43.33
C ASP A 592 -12.04 23.91 43.60
N SER A 593 -13.36 23.73 43.59
CA SER A 593 -14.42 24.77 43.71
C SER A 593 -14.51 25.50 45.07
N LYS A 594 -13.52 25.36 45.97
CA LYS A 594 -13.46 26.12 47.24
C LYS A 594 -12.53 27.33 47.14
N ARG A 595 -12.80 28.32 46.28
CA ARG A 595 -12.00 29.57 46.27
C ARG A 595 -12.83 30.83 46.00
N GLY A 596 -12.64 31.83 46.88
CA GLY A 596 -13.22 33.17 46.75
C GLY A 596 -12.67 33.97 45.57
N SER A 597 -13.38 35.04 45.25
CA SER A 597 -13.42 35.83 44.00
C SER A 597 -12.15 36.56 43.52
N ALA A 598 -10.93 36.19 43.96
CA ALA A 598 -9.73 36.97 43.68
C ALA A 598 -8.48 36.18 43.22
N LYS A 599 -8.62 34.95 42.70
CA LYS A 599 -7.50 34.14 42.17
C LYS A 599 -7.70 33.74 40.69
N PRO A 600 -6.60 33.49 39.93
CA PRO A 600 -6.66 33.11 38.52
C PRO A 600 -7.49 31.85 38.27
N ARG A 601 -8.07 31.73 37.05
CA ARG A 601 -8.85 30.55 36.59
C ARG A 601 -8.05 29.27 36.83
N SER A 602 -8.73 28.19 37.24
CA SER A 602 -8.09 26.88 37.39
C SER A 602 -7.55 26.37 36.05
N GLU A 603 -6.50 25.55 36.08
CA GLU A 603 -5.88 24.96 34.88
C GLU A 603 -6.92 24.25 34.01
N ALA A 604 -7.83 23.48 34.63
CA ALA A 604 -8.92 22.80 33.94
C ALA A 604 -9.83 23.77 33.16
N VAL A 605 -10.25 24.88 33.78
CA VAL A 605 -11.05 25.92 33.13
C VAL A 605 -10.27 26.61 32.01
N ALA A 606 -8.99 26.90 32.24
CA ALA A 606 -8.13 27.54 31.24
C ALA A 606 -7.93 26.66 30.00
N ASN A 607 -7.64 25.37 30.20
CA ASN A 607 -7.40 24.41 29.13
C ASN A 607 -8.69 24.12 28.33
N ILE A 608 -9.84 23.95 28.98
CA ILE A 608 -11.13 23.83 28.28
C ILE A 608 -11.46 25.10 27.51
N SER A 609 -11.21 26.28 28.08
CA SER A 609 -11.44 27.55 27.36
C SER A 609 -10.58 27.65 26.11
N ALA A 610 -9.30 27.25 26.19
CA ALA A 610 -8.40 27.23 25.04
C ALA A 610 -8.87 26.21 23.98
N ALA A 611 -9.29 25.01 24.40
CA ALA A 611 -9.79 23.98 23.50
C ALA A 611 -11.08 24.39 22.78
N VAL A 612 -12.03 24.98 23.51
CA VAL A 612 -13.28 25.52 22.94
C VAL A 612 -12.99 26.65 21.94
N LYS A 613 -12.05 27.55 22.25
CA LYS A 613 -11.63 28.61 21.31
C LYS A 613 -10.97 28.03 20.06
N ARG A 614 -10.17 26.96 20.20
CA ARG A 614 -9.57 26.25 19.07
C ARG A 614 -10.60 25.50 18.23
N ALA A 615 -11.64 24.93 18.84
CA ALA A 615 -12.75 24.34 18.11
C ALA A 615 -13.58 25.41 17.38
N ALA A 616 -13.82 26.57 18.02
CA ALA A 616 -14.56 27.68 17.42
C ALA A 616 -13.86 28.35 16.22
N SER A 617 -12.54 28.18 16.06
CA SER A 617 -11.82 28.68 14.87
C SER A 617 -12.20 27.95 13.58
N GLY A 618 -12.80 26.76 13.69
CA GLY A 618 -13.29 25.96 12.56
C GLY A 618 -12.21 25.23 11.75
N ALA A 619 -10.93 25.31 12.13
CA ALA A 619 -9.88 24.56 11.42
C ALA A 619 -10.04 23.05 11.68
N PRO A 620 -10.29 22.23 10.63
CA PRO A 620 -10.70 20.83 10.75
C PRO A 620 -9.59 19.90 11.25
N GLY A 621 -9.96 18.67 11.58
CA GLY A 621 -9.04 17.61 12.01
C GLY A 621 -8.96 17.42 13.53
N VAL A 622 -8.05 16.54 13.94
CA VAL A 622 -7.85 16.16 15.35
C VAL A 622 -6.62 16.88 15.90
N GLY A 623 -6.72 17.49 17.08
CA GLY A 623 -5.61 18.18 17.73
C GLY A 623 -5.69 18.10 19.25
N VAL A 624 -4.60 18.43 19.93
CA VAL A 624 -4.54 18.46 21.40
C VAL A 624 -4.19 19.85 21.87
N VAL A 625 -4.93 20.38 22.85
CA VAL A 625 -4.65 21.68 23.48
C VAL A 625 -4.37 21.49 24.97
N TYR A 626 -3.24 22.03 25.43
CA TYR A 626 -2.87 22.01 26.84
C TYR A 626 -1.97 23.20 27.17
N GLY A 627 -2.23 23.92 28.27
CA GLY A 627 -1.42 25.08 28.66
C GLY A 627 -1.41 26.21 27.62
N ALA A 628 -2.52 26.38 26.89
CA ALA A 628 -2.68 27.30 25.76
C ALA A 628 -1.76 27.03 24.54
N GLN A 629 -1.12 25.85 24.46
CA GLN A 629 -0.39 25.38 23.29
C GLN A 629 -1.18 24.28 22.58
N GLU A 630 -1.04 24.21 21.25
CA GLU A 630 -1.57 23.12 20.43
C GLU A 630 -0.45 22.10 20.14
N PHE A 631 -0.79 20.82 20.15
CA PHE A 631 0.10 19.70 19.89
C PHE A 631 -0.55 18.76 18.87
N ALA A 632 0.27 18.08 18.08
CA ALA A 632 -0.22 17.03 17.20
C ALA A 632 -0.76 15.84 18.01
N PRO A 633 -1.77 15.14 17.48
CA PRO A 633 -2.37 13.99 18.14
C PRO A 633 -1.50 12.72 18.04
N LEU A 634 -0.52 12.71 17.14
CA LEU A 634 0.45 11.64 16.99
C LEU A 634 1.75 11.98 17.72
N ASN A 635 2.47 10.93 18.13
CA ASN A 635 3.75 11.01 18.82
C ASN A 635 3.75 11.87 20.11
N LEU A 636 2.58 12.01 20.72
CA LEU A 636 2.38 12.82 21.91
C LEU A 636 2.82 12.04 23.17
N LYS A 637 3.51 12.71 24.09
CA LYS A 637 3.86 12.18 25.42
C LYS A 637 3.67 13.24 26.50
N PHE A 638 3.23 12.81 27.68
CA PHE A 638 3.17 13.67 28.86
C PHE A 638 4.41 13.48 29.73
N GLU A 639 5.10 14.57 30.04
CA GLU A 639 6.28 14.58 30.90
C GLU A 639 6.01 15.38 32.17
N ARG A 640 6.48 14.86 33.31
CA ARG A 640 6.56 15.63 34.55
C ARG A 640 7.98 16.13 34.71
N VAL A 641 8.18 17.43 34.57
CA VAL A 641 9.49 18.07 34.76
C VAL A 641 9.52 18.65 36.18
N GLU A 642 10.51 18.26 36.98
CA GLU A 642 10.74 18.89 38.29
C GLU A 642 11.47 20.24 38.10
N GLU A 643 10.74 21.34 38.16
CA GLU A 643 11.32 22.69 38.32
C GLU A 643 10.89 23.28 39.67
N GLY A 644 11.71 23.07 40.71
CA GLY A 644 11.48 23.63 42.04
C GLY A 644 10.39 22.91 42.85
N ALA A 645 9.57 23.67 43.59
CA ALA A 645 8.56 23.12 44.51
C ALA A 645 7.21 22.78 43.85
N ASP A 646 7.00 23.19 42.59
CA ASP A 646 5.77 22.95 41.85
C ASP A 646 5.97 21.83 40.81
N ARG A 647 5.14 20.80 40.87
CA ARG A 647 5.10 19.70 39.89
C ARG A 647 4.26 20.12 38.69
N ALA A 648 4.85 20.80 37.71
CA ALA A 648 4.17 21.11 36.45
C ALA A 648 4.45 20.02 35.39
N GLY A 649 3.41 19.45 34.80
CA GLY A 649 3.53 18.53 33.68
C GLY A 649 3.29 19.23 32.33
N VAL A 650 3.96 18.76 31.27
CA VAL A 650 3.88 19.32 29.92
C VAL A 650 3.77 18.21 28.88
N PHE A 651 3.03 18.46 27.80
CA PHE A 651 3.03 17.57 26.64
C PHE A 651 4.20 17.90 25.70
N ARG A 652 4.75 16.88 25.04
CA ARG A 652 5.71 17.01 23.95
C ARG A 652 5.31 16.14 22.78
N THR A 653 5.50 16.66 21.57
CA THR A 653 5.40 15.88 20.34
C THR A 653 6.79 15.40 19.93
N TRP A 654 6.95 14.10 19.74
CA TRP A 654 8.21 13.49 19.30
C TRP A 654 8.24 13.30 17.78
N ASN A 655 9.43 13.35 17.18
CA ASN A 655 9.66 13.04 15.75
C ASN A 655 8.98 13.91 14.68
N GLU A 656 8.40 15.07 15.00
CA GLU A 656 7.93 16.04 14.00
C GLU A 656 9.08 16.67 13.20
N ALA A 657 8.86 16.92 11.91
CA ALA A 657 9.77 17.71 11.11
C ALA A 657 9.66 19.20 11.54
N VAL A 658 10.82 19.86 11.72
CA VAL A 658 11.00 21.29 12.04
C VAL A 658 11.03 21.64 13.53
N VAL A 659 12.18 21.38 14.16
CA VAL A 659 12.92 22.48 14.81
C VAL A 659 14.34 22.47 14.23
N PRO A 660 14.81 23.54 13.56
CA PRO A 660 16.16 23.58 13.02
C PRO A 660 17.19 23.32 14.13
N ALA A 661 18.22 22.53 13.82
CA ALA A 661 19.36 22.32 14.71
C ALA A 661 19.95 23.69 15.10
N GLY A 662 19.73 24.09 16.35
CA GLY A 662 20.15 25.39 16.88
C GLY A 662 19.08 26.20 17.61
N ALA A 663 17.79 25.86 17.47
CA ALA A 663 16.77 26.33 18.40
C ALA A 663 16.74 25.38 19.60
N GLY A 664 17.10 25.88 20.78
CA GLY A 664 16.87 25.18 22.04
C GLY A 664 15.40 24.79 22.21
N PRO A 665 15.06 23.93 23.19
CA PRO A 665 13.68 23.53 23.45
C PRO A 665 12.78 24.75 23.42
N MET A 666 11.74 24.73 22.57
CA MET A 666 10.79 25.83 22.45
C MET A 666 10.26 26.17 23.84
N SER A 667 10.71 27.31 24.38
CA SER A 667 10.19 28.01 25.55
C SER A 667 9.76 27.12 26.75
N THR A 668 10.67 26.87 27.69
CA THR A 668 10.35 26.37 29.05
C THR A 668 9.74 27.46 29.94
N GLY A 669 8.80 28.26 29.43
CA GLY A 669 8.21 29.37 30.16
C GLY A 669 6.70 29.53 29.93
N PRO A 670 5.94 30.00 30.93
CA PRO A 670 4.52 30.30 30.78
C PRO A 670 4.36 31.46 29.80
N ALA A 671 3.73 31.21 28.65
CA ALA A 671 3.49 32.24 27.65
C ALA A 671 2.46 33.26 28.15
N SER A 672 2.90 34.50 28.26
CA SER A 672 2.05 35.67 28.43
C SER A 672 1.16 35.88 27.19
N THR A 673 -0.15 35.89 27.41
CA THR A 673 -1.18 36.58 26.61
C THR A 673 -1.16 36.38 25.07
N GLY A 674 -2.06 35.53 24.57
CA GLY A 674 -2.66 35.68 23.23
C GLY A 674 -2.55 34.45 22.32
N ALA A 675 -3.71 33.89 21.96
CA ALA A 675 -4.03 32.87 20.94
C ALA A 675 -3.18 31.56 20.91
N PRO A 676 -3.81 30.38 20.74
CA PRO A 676 -3.07 29.14 20.50
C PRO A 676 -2.22 29.29 19.23
N VAL A 677 -0.93 28.93 19.30
CA VAL A 677 -0.07 28.82 18.13
C VAL A 677 -0.47 27.52 17.42
N SER A 678 -0.99 27.62 16.19
CA SER A 678 -1.45 26.47 15.41
C SER A 678 -0.28 25.64 14.87
N VAL A 679 -0.35 24.32 15.01
CA VAL A 679 0.63 23.36 14.46
C VAL A 679 0.24 22.99 13.03
N ASP A 680 1.22 22.92 12.12
CA ASP A 680 1.00 22.41 10.76
C ASP A 680 0.92 20.88 10.78
N LEU A 681 -0.28 20.34 10.60
CA LEU A 681 -0.56 18.90 10.63
C LEU A 681 -0.50 18.24 9.24
N SER A 682 -0.16 18.98 8.18
CA SER A 682 -0.17 18.47 6.79
C SER A 682 0.86 17.36 6.53
N HIS A 683 1.86 17.24 7.40
CA HIS A 683 2.96 16.28 7.30
C HIS A 683 2.66 14.93 7.99
N LEU A 684 1.51 14.79 8.68
CA LEU A 684 1.15 13.56 9.38
C LEU A 684 0.70 12.46 8.39
N PRO A 685 0.93 11.17 8.69
CA PRO A 685 0.46 10.06 7.86
C PRO A 685 -1.05 10.10 7.64
N ASN A 686 -1.52 9.66 6.47
CA ASN A 686 -2.95 9.64 6.18
C ASN A 686 -3.73 8.83 7.24
N PRO A 687 -4.89 9.33 7.73
CA PRO A 687 -5.75 8.55 8.60
C PRO A 687 -6.32 7.33 7.84
N ILE A 688 -6.61 6.27 8.58
CA ILE A 688 -6.99 4.97 8.02
C ILE A 688 -8.48 4.91 7.68
N TYR A 689 -9.34 5.54 8.50
CA TYR A 689 -10.79 5.45 8.37
C TYR A 689 -11.36 6.50 7.38
N PRO A 690 -12.41 6.20 6.56
CA PRO A 690 -13.33 5.06 6.59
C PRO A 690 -12.88 3.88 5.73
N ALA A 691 -12.12 2.96 6.33
CA ALA A 691 -11.87 1.65 5.75
C ALA A 691 -13.06 0.73 6.13
N ALA A 692 -13.65 0.14 5.09
CA ALA A 692 -14.92 -0.59 4.97
C ALA A 692 -15.35 -1.68 6.00
N GLY A 693 -14.81 -1.75 7.22
CA GLY A 693 -15.04 -2.88 8.14
C GLY A 693 -16.06 -2.69 9.26
N VAL A 694 -16.13 -1.50 9.91
CA VAL A 694 -16.97 -1.28 11.10
C VAL A 694 -17.61 0.11 11.09
N ASP A 695 -18.94 0.19 11.24
CA ASP A 695 -19.66 1.47 11.39
C ASP A 695 -19.32 2.12 12.74
N PRO A 696 -18.65 3.30 12.76
CA PRO A 696 -18.21 3.93 14.00
C PRO A 696 -19.39 4.45 14.83
N THR A 697 -20.58 4.64 14.24
CA THR A 697 -21.77 5.09 14.97
C THR A 697 -22.41 3.97 15.81
N ASP A 698 -22.16 2.70 15.46
CA ASP A 698 -22.59 1.53 16.21
C ASP A 698 -21.60 1.20 17.34
N ARG A 699 -21.94 1.68 18.53
CA ARG A 699 -21.16 1.45 19.76
C ARG A 699 -20.84 -0.03 19.99
N LYS A 700 -21.78 -0.95 19.74
CA LYS A 700 -21.56 -2.37 20.05
C LYS A 700 -20.60 -3.00 19.05
N ALA A 701 -20.71 -2.64 17.77
CA ALA A 701 -19.80 -3.10 16.74
C ALA A 701 -18.37 -2.58 16.99
N VAL A 702 -18.23 -1.29 17.28
CA VAL A 702 -16.92 -0.69 17.64
C VAL A 702 -16.33 -1.36 18.87
N GLN A 703 -17.13 -1.56 19.93
CA GLN A 703 -16.67 -2.23 21.14
C GLN A 703 -16.14 -3.64 20.84
N ALA A 704 -16.92 -4.47 20.14
CA ALA A 704 -16.51 -5.84 19.82
C ALA A 704 -15.21 -5.86 18.99
N ALA A 705 -15.11 -4.98 18.00
CA ALA A 705 -13.93 -4.90 17.15
C ALA A 705 -12.68 -4.41 17.89
N LEU A 706 -12.81 -3.41 18.79
CA LEU A 706 -11.71 -2.96 19.64
C LEU A 706 -11.26 -4.06 20.61
N GLU A 707 -12.20 -4.76 21.26
CA GLU A 707 -11.91 -5.88 22.15
C GLU A 707 -11.17 -7.01 21.42
N GLU A 708 -11.62 -7.36 20.22
CA GLU A 708 -10.97 -8.38 19.38
C GLU A 708 -9.56 -7.93 18.95
N ALA A 709 -9.42 -6.73 18.38
CA ALA A 709 -8.14 -6.21 17.91
C ALA A 709 -7.11 -6.13 19.05
N MET A 710 -7.52 -5.65 20.23
CA MET A 710 -6.64 -5.57 21.40
C MET A 710 -6.28 -6.95 21.95
N SER A 711 -7.19 -7.93 21.90
CA SER A 711 -6.89 -9.30 22.35
C SER A 711 -5.79 -9.99 21.53
N ARG A 712 -5.58 -9.55 20.28
CA ARG A 712 -4.57 -10.06 19.35
C ARG A 712 -3.24 -9.30 19.42
N CYS A 713 -3.14 -8.23 20.20
CA CYS A 713 -1.97 -7.34 20.24
C CYS A 713 -1.20 -7.45 21.56
N PHE A 714 0.12 -7.25 21.49
CA PHE A 714 0.96 -7.18 22.68
C PHE A 714 2.08 -6.14 22.51
N ILE A 715 2.20 -5.21 23.46
CA ILE A 715 3.31 -4.24 23.49
C ILE A 715 4.39 -4.80 24.40
N VAL A 716 5.64 -4.80 23.94
CA VAL A 716 6.76 -5.30 24.73
C VAL A 716 8.03 -4.49 24.50
N LYS A 717 8.68 -4.14 25.60
CA LYS A 717 9.98 -3.48 25.59
C LYS A 717 11.10 -4.51 25.50
N ALA A 718 12.02 -4.36 24.55
CA ALA A 718 13.23 -5.17 24.53
C ALA A 718 14.12 -4.85 25.75
N PHE A 719 14.57 -5.87 26.48
CA PHE A 719 15.50 -5.68 27.60
C PHE A 719 16.59 -6.78 27.62
N PRO A 720 17.76 -6.53 28.23
CA PRO A 720 18.82 -7.53 28.27
C PRO A 720 18.38 -8.75 29.06
N GLY A 721 18.52 -9.94 28.47
CA GLY A 721 18.05 -11.19 29.08
C GLY A 721 16.58 -11.53 28.81
N MET A 722 15.92 -10.81 27.89
CA MET A 722 14.61 -11.20 27.38
C MET A 722 14.70 -12.52 26.60
N ARG A 723 13.83 -13.49 26.91
CA ARG A 723 13.78 -14.77 26.21
C ARG A 723 12.71 -14.77 25.12
N GLY A 724 13.05 -15.26 23.93
CA GLY A 724 12.13 -15.33 22.80
C GLY A 724 10.99 -16.33 22.99
N ASP A 725 11.19 -17.40 23.78
CA ASP A 725 10.17 -18.42 24.04
C ASP A 725 8.95 -17.91 24.83
N HIS A 726 9.12 -16.83 25.60
CA HIS A 726 7.99 -16.15 26.22
C HIS A 726 7.06 -15.53 25.17
N LEU A 727 7.62 -14.90 24.12
CA LEU A 727 6.82 -14.34 23.03
C LEU A 727 6.14 -15.43 22.21
N ILE A 728 6.83 -16.54 21.95
CA ILE A 728 6.24 -17.73 21.30
C ILE A 728 5.06 -18.25 22.11
N THR A 729 5.16 -18.23 23.44
CA THR A 729 4.05 -18.65 24.32
C THR A 729 2.84 -17.73 24.16
N LEU A 730 3.05 -16.41 24.07
CA LEU A 730 1.97 -15.45 23.80
C LEU A 730 1.31 -15.69 22.43
N MET A 731 2.12 -15.96 21.40
CA MET A 731 1.59 -16.29 20.06
C MET A 731 0.71 -17.54 20.06
N LYS A 732 1.15 -18.59 20.77
CA LYS A 732 0.37 -19.82 20.96
C LYS A 732 -0.95 -19.59 21.71
N ASN A 733 -1.06 -18.49 22.45
CA ASN A 733 -2.28 -18.08 23.15
C ASN A 733 -3.10 -17.03 22.37
N GLY A 734 -2.81 -16.81 21.09
CA GLY A 734 -3.64 -16.01 20.19
C GLY A 734 -3.12 -14.61 19.87
N VAL A 735 -1.97 -14.19 20.41
CA VAL A 735 -1.36 -12.90 20.01
C VAL A 735 -0.84 -13.01 18.58
N ARG A 736 -1.30 -12.12 17.71
CA ARG A 736 -0.93 -12.06 16.28
C ARG A 736 -0.04 -10.87 15.93
N TYR A 737 -0.03 -9.84 16.77
CA TYR A 737 0.72 -8.62 16.51
C TYR A 737 1.51 -8.17 17.73
N PHE A 738 2.78 -7.84 17.53
CA PHE A 738 3.64 -7.27 18.55
C PHE A 738 4.03 -5.85 18.19
N VAL A 739 3.95 -4.92 19.15
CA VAL A 739 4.67 -3.64 19.10
C VAL A 739 5.89 -3.79 19.98
N LEU A 740 7.06 -3.90 19.35
CA LEU A 740 8.33 -4.20 20.01
C LEU A 740 9.16 -2.91 20.12
N GLU A 741 9.37 -2.42 21.34
CA GLU A 741 10.24 -1.26 21.57
C GLU A 741 11.70 -1.70 21.59
N LEU A 742 12.44 -1.32 20.55
CA LEU A 742 13.86 -1.59 20.37
C LEU A 742 14.73 -0.53 21.04
N TYR A 743 16.01 -0.83 21.24
CA TYR A 743 16.95 0.18 21.72
C TYR A 743 17.31 1.18 20.62
N ASP A 744 17.45 2.44 21.02
CA ASP A 744 17.94 3.54 20.16
C ASP A 744 17.24 3.57 18.79
N THR A 745 17.96 3.52 17.67
CA THR A 745 17.39 3.58 16.31
C THR A 745 16.95 2.22 15.75
N GLY A 746 16.78 1.19 16.59
CA GLY A 746 16.18 -0.09 16.17
C GLY A 746 17.04 -1.32 16.42
N THR A 747 17.81 -1.38 17.49
CA THR A 747 18.67 -2.55 17.79
C THR A 747 18.06 -3.46 18.86
N ALA A 748 18.27 -4.78 18.76
CA ALA A 748 18.01 -5.76 19.82
C ALA A 748 18.86 -7.04 19.65
N SER A 749 18.79 -7.94 20.63
CA SER A 749 19.55 -9.20 20.62
C SER A 749 18.92 -10.24 19.69
N VAL A 750 19.70 -10.65 18.69
CA VAL A 750 19.38 -11.71 17.71
C VAL A 750 20.43 -12.83 17.70
N ARG A 751 21.28 -12.89 18.74
CA ARG A 751 22.31 -13.93 18.89
C ARG A 751 21.69 -15.33 19.02
N GLU A 752 22.39 -16.38 18.61
CA GLU A 752 21.92 -17.77 18.80
C GLU A 752 22.00 -18.22 20.27
N THR A 753 21.08 -17.74 21.10
CA THR A 753 20.95 -18.05 22.53
C THR A 753 19.47 -18.04 22.92
N PRO A 754 19.09 -18.61 24.09
CA PRO A 754 17.73 -18.47 24.61
C PRO A 754 17.26 -17.03 24.84
N TYR A 755 18.20 -16.07 24.93
CA TYR A 755 17.95 -14.65 25.19
C TYR A 755 17.90 -13.81 23.90
N SER A 756 17.30 -14.40 22.87
CA SER A 756 17.26 -13.88 21.50
C SER A 756 15.84 -13.74 21.02
N LEU A 757 15.59 -12.68 20.24
CA LEU A 757 14.33 -12.49 19.55
C LEU A 757 14.24 -13.30 18.27
N ARG A 758 15.36 -13.79 17.72
CA ARG A 758 15.43 -14.50 16.43
C ARG A 758 14.44 -15.66 16.36
N ALA A 759 14.42 -16.54 17.35
CA ALA A 759 13.51 -17.68 17.38
C ALA A 759 12.03 -17.25 17.43
N ALA A 760 11.72 -16.15 18.12
CA ALA A 760 10.37 -15.61 18.20
C ALA A 760 9.92 -14.99 16.88
N LEU A 761 10.81 -14.24 16.22
CA LEU A 761 10.58 -13.63 14.91
C LEU A 761 10.36 -14.70 13.83
N GLN A 762 11.23 -15.71 13.77
CA GLN A 762 11.11 -16.85 12.84
C GLN A 762 9.81 -17.65 13.08
N TYR A 763 9.50 -17.94 14.35
CA TYR A 763 8.24 -18.60 14.68
C TYR A 763 7.04 -17.73 14.26
N GLY A 764 7.12 -16.42 14.50
CA GLY A 764 6.07 -15.49 14.10
C GLY A 764 5.85 -15.47 12.59
N ALA A 765 6.91 -15.29 11.80
CA ALA A 765 6.86 -15.32 10.34
C ALA A 765 6.24 -16.62 9.80
N ALA A 766 6.61 -17.76 10.38
CA ALA A 766 6.05 -19.07 10.00
C ALA A 766 4.58 -19.25 10.37
N ASN A 767 4.04 -18.44 11.29
CA ASN A 767 2.68 -18.54 11.81
C ASN A 767 1.85 -17.26 11.58
N GLY A 768 2.25 -16.40 10.63
CA GLY A 768 1.52 -15.16 10.32
C GLY A 768 1.41 -14.19 11.50
N VAL A 769 2.45 -14.04 12.30
CA VAL A 769 2.53 -13.07 13.41
C VAL A 769 3.49 -11.97 13.01
N SER A 770 3.06 -10.72 13.13
CA SER A 770 3.86 -9.55 12.73
C SER A 770 4.47 -8.84 13.92
N PHE A 771 5.66 -8.27 13.71
CA PHE A 771 6.40 -7.50 14.70
C PHE A 771 6.67 -6.09 14.19
N PHE A 772 5.96 -5.12 14.74
CA PHE A 772 6.12 -3.70 14.44
C PHE A 772 7.05 -3.05 15.46
N CYS A 773 8.10 -2.39 14.99
CA CYS A 773 9.20 -1.95 15.84
C CYS A 773 9.22 -0.43 16.03
N THR A 774 9.15 0.00 17.28
CA THR A 774 9.31 1.39 17.73
C THR A 774 10.57 1.54 18.58
N SER A 775 10.90 2.77 19.00
CA SER A 775 12.11 3.06 19.79
C SER A 775 11.78 3.36 21.24
N GLN A 776 12.56 2.80 22.16
CA GLN A 776 12.52 3.15 23.58
C GLN A 776 13.00 4.59 23.88
N GLN A 777 13.69 5.23 22.93
CA GLN A 777 14.17 6.60 23.04
C GLN A 777 13.31 7.57 22.22
N GLU A 778 12.17 7.09 21.71
CA GLU A 778 11.30 7.86 20.81
C GLU A 778 12.06 8.38 19.58
N ALA A 779 13.10 7.66 19.15
CA ALA A 779 13.88 7.95 17.95
C ALA A 779 13.27 7.26 16.72
N MET A 780 13.70 7.69 15.54
CA MET A 780 13.38 7.02 14.30
C MET A 780 13.98 5.61 14.27
N VAL A 781 13.15 4.61 14.00
CA VAL A 781 13.60 3.22 13.78
C VAL A 781 13.95 3.04 12.31
N ASP A 782 15.22 2.76 12.04
CA ASP A 782 15.75 2.48 10.71
C ASP A 782 16.66 1.25 10.77
N PHE A 783 16.34 0.24 9.94
CA PHE A 783 17.10 -1.00 9.86
C PHE A 783 18.23 -0.98 8.82
N ALA A 784 18.57 0.19 8.27
CA ALA A 784 19.67 0.37 7.32
C ALA A 784 21.06 0.37 7.97
N ASP A 785 21.22 0.93 9.17
CA ASP A 785 22.54 1.32 9.67
C ASP A 785 23.28 0.24 10.47
N TYR A 786 22.57 -0.53 11.30
CA TYR A 786 23.19 -1.49 12.23
C TYR A 786 22.97 -2.94 11.79
N VAL A 787 24.01 -3.77 11.91
CA VAL A 787 23.97 -5.21 11.57
C VAL A 787 22.85 -5.93 12.32
N THR A 788 22.67 -5.66 13.61
CA THR A 788 21.62 -6.28 14.42
C THR A 788 20.22 -5.84 13.99
N SER A 789 20.06 -4.60 13.56
CA SER A 789 18.81 -4.08 12.99
C SER A 789 18.49 -4.70 11.64
N HIS A 790 19.51 -4.86 10.79
CA HIS A 790 19.39 -5.57 9.52
C HIS A 790 19.05 -7.05 9.72
N GLU A 791 19.60 -7.69 10.76
CA GLU A 791 19.23 -9.05 11.13
C GLU A 791 17.77 -9.13 11.60
N LEU A 792 17.31 -8.24 12.48
CA LEU A 792 15.90 -8.18 12.89
C LEU A 792 14.98 -8.09 11.67
N TRP A 793 15.34 -7.22 10.73
CA TRP A 793 14.60 -7.04 9.49
C TRP A 793 14.53 -8.30 8.64
N ARG A 794 15.67 -8.97 8.47
CA ARG A 794 15.75 -10.25 7.74
C ARG A 794 14.89 -11.35 8.37
N GLU A 795 14.72 -11.32 9.69
CA GLU A 795 13.86 -12.26 10.40
C GLU A 795 12.36 -11.82 10.41
N GLY A 796 12.00 -10.74 9.72
CA GLY A 796 10.60 -10.32 9.51
C GLY A 796 10.11 -9.20 10.44
N ALA A 797 10.99 -8.51 11.17
CA ALA A 797 10.60 -7.32 11.92
C ALA A 797 10.36 -6.12 11.01
N ILE A 798 9.40 -5.26 11.34
CA ILE A 798 8.94 -4.16 10.48
C ILE A 798 9.20 -2.83 11.20
N PRO A 799 10.04 -1.92 10.67
CA PRO A 799 10.32 -0.64 11.32
C PRO A 799 9.13 0.31 11.20
N MET A 800 8.72 0.93 12.32
CA MET A 800 7.64 1.92 12.35
C MET A 800 8.11 3.36 12.16
N GLY A 801 9.32 3.53 11.59
CA GLY A 801 9.86 4.84 11.24
C GLY A 801 9.83 5.79 12.44
N ARG A 802 9.03 6.85 12.32
CA ARG A 802 8.93 7.96 13.29
C ARG A 802 7.83 7.78 14.34
N LEU A 803 7.01 6.73 14.25
CA LEU A 803 5.89 6.56 15.17
C LEU A 803 6.39 6.15 16.56
N THR A 804 5.88 6.83 17.60
CA THR A 804 6.01 6.37 18.99
C THR A 804 5.19 5.11 19.22
N THR A 805 5.45 4.39 20.30
CA THR A 805 4.73 3.16 20.66
C THR A 805 3.21 3.34 20.72
N GLU A 806 2.73 4.43 21.33
CA GLU A 806 1.29 4.73 21.42
C GLU A 806 0.67 4.91 20.03
N SER A 807 1.35 5.67 19.17
CA SER A 807 0.86 5.99 17.83
C SER A 807 0.85 4.77 16.93
N ALA A 808 1.91 3.95 16.99
CA ALA A 808 1.99 2.69 16.24
C ALA A 808 0.96 1.68 16.75
N PHE A 809 0.78 1.57 18.07
CA PHE A 809 -0.21 0.67 18.66
C PHE A 809 -1.64 1.03 18.25
N THR A 810 -2.04 2.29 18.40
CA THR A 810 -3.41 2.71 18.04
C THR A 810 -3.63 2.64 16.53
N ARG A 811 -2.60 2.88 15.71
CA ARG A 811 -2.65 2.65 14.26
C ARG A 811 -2.95 1.20 13.94
N LEU A 812 -2.25 0.27 14.61
CA LEU A 812 -2.44 -1.17 14.46
C LEU A 812 -3.84 -1.61 14.88
N ILE A 813 -4.40 -1.04 15.95
CA ILE A 813 -5.78 -1.31 16.34
C ILE A 813 -6.74 -0.88 15.23
N VAL A 814 -6.63 0.36 14.71
CA VAL A 814 -7.54 0.83 13.64
C VAL A 814 -7.33 0.11 12.31
N ALA A 815 -6.10 -0.30 11.99
CA ALA A 815 -5.81 -1.10 10.80
C ALA A 815 -6.55 -2.45 10.82
N GLN A 816 -6.60 -3.13 11.96
CA GLN A 816 -7.34 -4.38 12.13
C GLN A 816 -8.86 -4.21 11.98
N LEU A 817 -9.40 -3.03 12.28
CA LEU A 817 -10.82 -2.73 12.05
C LEU A 817 -11.15 -2.59 10.55
N GLY A 818 -10.15 -2.26 9.72
CA GLY A 818 -10.32 -2.09 8.28
C GLY A 818 -10.18 -3.38 7.46
N SER A 819 -9.56 -4.43 8.02
CA SER A 819 -9.35 -5.71 7.34
C SER A 819 -9.09 -6.86 8.32
N GLU A 820 -9.72 -8.01 8.05
CA GLU A 820 -9.38 -9.27 8.73
C GLU A 820 -8.13 -9.96 8.13
N ASP A 821 -7.69 -9.55 6.94
CA ASP A 821 -6.49 -10.06 6.28
C ASP A 821 -5.23 -9.46 6.91
N GLU A 822 -4.40 -10.32 7.50
CA GLU A 822 -3.18 -9.94 8.21
C GLU A 822 -2.14 -9.29 7.29
N LEU A 823 -2.10 -9.69 6.01
CA LEU A 823 -1.22 -9.05 5.01
C LEU A 823 -1.66 -7.63 4.69
N GLU A 824 -2.97 -7.39 4.66
CA GLU A 824 -3.52 -6.05 4.46
C GLU A 824 -3.29 -5.16 5.68
N VAL A 825 -3.46 -5.68 6.90
CA VAL A 825 -3.10 -4.97 8.13
C VAL A 825 -1.63 -4.60 8.13
N GLN A 826 -0.75 -5.53 7.74
CA GLN A 826 0.69 -5.27 7.60
C GLN A 826 0.95 -4.15 6.57
N ARG A 827 0.31 -4.21 5.40
CA ARG A 827 0.43 -3.19 4.35
C ARG A 827 0.00 -1.81 4.84
N ILE A 828 -1.13 -1.71 5.55
CA ILE A 828 -1.61 -0.45 6.17
C ILE A 828 -0.61 0.08 7.19
N MET A 829 0.05 -0.80 7.96
CA MET A 829 1.07 -0.38 8.93
C MET A 829 2.37 0.08 8.28
N GLU A 830 2.71 -0.44 7.10
CA GLU A 830 3.91 -0.07 6.33
C GLU A 830 3.74 1.22 5.49
N ASP A 831 2.51 1.61 5.18
CA ASP A 831 2.15 2.80 4.38
C ASP A 831 2.27 4.11 5.20
N GLN A 832 3.49 4.48 5.61
CA GLN A 832 3.76 5.65 6.46
C GLN A 832 3.89 6.97 5.72
#